data_AF-A0A932VZH6-F1
#
_entry.id   AF-A0A932VZH6-F1
#
_cell.length_a   1.000
_cell.length_b   1.000
_cell.length_c   1.000
_cell.angle_alpha   90.00
_cell.angle_beta   90.00
_cell.angle_gamma   90.00
#
_symmetry.space_group_name_H-M   'P 1'
#
loop_
_entity.id
_entity.type
_entity.pdbx_description
1 polymer ?
#
loop_
_entity_poly.entity_id
_entity_poly.type
_entity_poly.pdbx_seq_one_letter_code
_entity_poly.pdbx_strand_id
1 'polypeptide(L)'
;MLIIPTGPLAGAPKAKKAKKGEPVSEPKKAEDPMVSATFAGLKFRSLGPAFTSGRVSALAIDPTDRSRYFVGAASGGVWKTTNAGATWTPVFDKEESYSIGAVVLDPNNPSVVWVGTGENNSQRSVSYGNGVYRSDDAGKSWKNMGLKASEHIGRMVIDPRRSNTVYVAAQGPLWGPGGDRGLFKTTDGGKDWKKVLSISENTGVTDVVMDPHNPDILYAAAYQRRRHVWTLINGGPESAMYKSTDAGANWTKLESGLPTVDMGRIGLAISPANPNVLYATIEATDKKGGIFRSTDRGATWDKRNDFDSGAMYYSQVVADPKNVDRVYVLNVFNMVSDDGGKTLHRLGEKSKHVDNHALWIDPNNTNYYLAGCDGGVYESFDRGVTWAYKSNLPIGQFYHVTVDNAAPFYNVYGGLQDNFSLGGPSRTRSVSGITNADWFVTLGGDGFRSQADPEDPDIVYSALQYGVFSRFDKRTGERMGIQPRAGQDEEPLRYNWDTPFLISPHSHTRLYYAANKLFRSDQRGDRWTVISGELSRALDRDQLPVMGKRWGPDAVAKHASTSFYGNATAVDESPRQEGLLYVGTDDGLIQVTEDGGKNWRKIEKFPGVPDLTYVSRLLASQHETNTVYAAFDNHKNADFAPYLLKSTDAGRSWTPLKANLPANGPVLALAEDHISPNLLFVGTEFGVFFSIDGGRKWVQLKGGLPTIAVRDLAIQKREDDLVLGTFGRGIYILDNYAPLRALTAEALKPDAALFAVKDALMYVPTAPLGGRGKAFQGESFFAAENPPFGATFTYYLKDSLKTQKEKRKEAEKKAEKNKDAGVTPYPTRQELVAEEEEEPPSLWLIIADESGKTVRKLTGPTAAGINRVSWDLRYTAPTLPPARAAEGEEEPFAERPSGPLAMPGKYTVSLLKRVAGMTTPLSGPQSFSVTLAAASAMTATARAALTEFQQKVARLQRALMGSLETANALKLRLEQIKRALLETPAAALQLTDEAASLDRKTNDILRRLRGDTFLRARNENVPASLSDRVFGIVGEQRMSTSPPTQTQRDQYAIAAKDFDQTLGQLRALIEVDLVKLEKTMEEAGAPWTLGRIPVWRDF
;
A
#
# COMPACT_ATOMS: atom_id res chain seq x y z
N MET A 1 -42.88 55.43 -87.42
CA MET A 1 -41.77 56.26 -86.91
C MET A 1 -41.90 56.25 -85.39
N LEU A 2 -41.05 55.58 -84.60
CA LEU A 2 -39.57 55.72 -84.39
C LEU A 2 -39.25 56.97 -83.51
N ILE A 3 -38.40 56.98 -82.45
CA ILE A 3 -37.50 55.96 -81.82
C ILE A 3 -37.01 56.39 -80.37
N ILE A 4 -36.17 55.56 -79.71
CA ILE A 4 -35.37 55.63 -78.42
C ILE A 4 -34.41 56.88 -78.32
N PRO A 5 -33.91 57.47 -77.17
CA PRO A 5 -33.50 56.98 -75.80
C PRO A 5 -34.11 57.78 -74.59
N THR A 6 -33.58 58.07 -73.35
CA THR A 6 -32.26 58.03 -72.61
C THR A 6 -32.43 58.17 -71.06
N GLY A 7 -31.41 57.98 -70.18
CA GLY A 7 -31.45 58.38 -68.73
C GLY A 7 -30.19 58.10 -67.83
N PRO A 8 -29.93 58.86 -66.71
CA PRO A 8 -28.77 58.69 -65.78
C PRO A 8 -29.10 58.44 -64.25
N LEU A 9 -28.22 58.79 -63.28
CA LEU A 9 -28.19 58.33 -61.85
C LEU A 9 -27.97 59.39 -60.73
N ALA A 10 -28.40 59.10 -59.49
CA ALA A 10 -28.15 59.85 -58.21
C ALA A 10 -28.37 58.95 -56.94
N GLY A 11 -28.12 59.42 -55.70
CA GLY A 11 -28.36 58.64 -54.46
C GLY A 11 -28.17 59.34 -53.09
N ALA A 12 -28.70 58.74 -51.99
CA ALA A 12 -28.57 59.15 -50.56
C ALA A 12 -29.05 57.98 -49.59
N PRO A 13 -29.29 58.12 -48.25
CA PRO A 13 -28.31 57.72 -47.23
C PRO A 13 -28.78 56.89 -45.98
N LYS A 14 -27.80 56.37 -45.20
CA LYS A 14 -27.82 55.92 -43.77
C LYS A 14 -28.75 54.77 -43.28
N ALA A 15 -28.15 53.72 -42.67
CA ALA A 15 -28.81 52.72 -41.81
C ALA A 15 -27.89 52.21 -40.65
N LYS A 16 -28.41 51.36 -39.75
CA LYS A 16 -27.80 51.00 -38.44
C LYS A 16 -26.76 49.85 -38.48
N LYS A 17 -25.85 49.81 -37.50
CA LYS A 17 -24.96 48.66 -37.21
C LYS A 17 -25.77 47.41 -36.79
N ALA A 18 -25.40 46.24 -37.31
CA ALA A 18 -25.86 44.94 -36.80
C ALA A 18 -25.02 44.48 -35.59
N LYS A 19 -25.56 43.56 -34.77
CA LYS A 19 -24.81 42.89 -33.69
C LYS A 19 -23.75 41.96 -34.29
N LYS A 20 -22.58 41.83 -33.64
CA LYS A 20 -21.71 40.66 -33.83
C LYS A 20 -22.47 39.42 -33.37
N GLY A 21 -22.29 38.31 -34.08
CA GLY A 21 -22.74 36.99 -33.63
C GLY A 21 -21.98 36.53 -32.38
N GLU A 22 -22.58 35.59 -31.67
CA GLU A 22 -21.96 34.94 -30.51
C GLU A 22 -20.71 34.14 -30.94
N PRO A 23 -19.68 34.02 -30.07
CA PRO A 23 -18.55 33.18 -30.37
C PRO A 23 -19.00 31.71 -30.38
N VAL A 24 -18.99 31.08 -31.56
CA VAL A 24 -19.17 29.63 -31.68
C VAL A 24 -18.06 28.97 -30.86
N SER A 25 -18.44 28.30 -29.78
CA SER A 25 -17.49 27.55 -28.96
C SER A 25 -16.89 26.43 -29.79
N GLU A 26 -15.57 26.38 -29.94
CA GLU A 26 -14.90 25.25 -30.56
C GLU A 26 -15.33 23.96 -29.84
N PRO A 27 -15.60 22.87 -30.59
CA PRO A 27 -15.98 21.61 -29.97
C PRO A 27 -14.81 21.12 -29.11
N LYS A 28 -15.05 20.99 -27.79
CA LYS A 28 -14.09 20.41 -26.86
C LYS A 28 -13.53 19.11 -27.45
N LYS A 29 -12.22 19.08 -27.71
CA LYS A 29 -11.50 17.84 -28.03
C LYS A 29 -11.79 16.85 -26.90
N ALA A 30 -12.36 15.69 -27.24
CA ALA A 30 -12.75 14.70 -26.24
C ALA A 30 -11.51 14.27 -25.44
N GLU A 31 -11.61 14.38 -24.12
CA GLU A 31 -10.55 13.92 -23.21
C GLU A 31 -10.50 12.39 -23.24
N ASP A 32 -9.29 11.85 -23.32
CA ASP A 32 -9.04 10.42 -23.43
C ASP A 32 -9.30 9.75 -22.06
N PRO A 33 -10.32 8.87 -21.92
CA PRO A 33 -10.70 8.31 -20.63
C PRO A 33 -9.71 7.25 -20.13
N MET A 34 -8.74 6.81 -20.95
CA MET A 34 -7.70 5.87 -20.55
C MET A 34 -6.57 6.61 -19.81
N VAL A 35 -6.87 7.11 -18.61
CA VAL A 35 -5.95 7.83 -17.71
C VAL A 35 -6.06 7.31 -16.28
N SER A 36 -5.00 7.41 -15.48
CA SER A 36 -4.91 6.82 -14.14
C SER A 36 -6.00 7.26 -13.16
N ALA A 37 -6.56 8.47 -13.32
CA ALA A 37 -7.67 8.97 -12.51
C ALA A 37 -8.93 8.08 -12.69
N THR A 38 -9.23 7.67 -13.92
CA THR A 38 -10.36 6.79 -14.25
C THR A 38 -10.28 5.47 -13.48
N PHE A 39 -9.10 4.91 -13.27
CA PHE A 39 -8.92 3.60 -12.64
C PHE A 39 -8.68 3.66 -11.12
N ALA A 40 -8.80 4.83 -10.48
CA ALA A 40 -8.43 5.02 -9.07
C ALA A 40 -9.27 4.19 -8.05
N GLY A 41 -10.45 3.70 -8.43
CA GLY A 41 -11.25 2.76 -7.63
C GLY A 41 -10.83 1.29 -7.75
N LEU A 42 -9.94 0.94 -8.70
CA LEU A 42 -9.20 -0.32 -8.68
C LEU A 42 -8.07 -0.20 -7.66
N LYS A 43 -8.41 -0.46 -6.40
CA LYS A 43 -7.49 -0.33 -5.27
C LYS A 43 -6.77 -1.63 -4.97
N PHE A 44 -5.44 -1.55 -4.90
CA PHE A 44 -4.62 -2.53 -4.20
C PHE A 44 -4.86 -2.45 -2.69
N ARG A 45 -4.80 -3.58 -1.99
CA ARG A 45 -4.64 -3.67 -0.54
C ARG A 45 -3.24 -4.18 -0.20
N SER A 46 -2.66 -3.67 0.88
CA SER A 46 -1.40 -4.17 1.43
C SER A 46 -1.64 -5.44 2.23
N LEU A 47 -0.83 -6.47 2.00
CA LEU A 47 -0.82 -7.72 2.76
C LEU A 47 0.23 -7.72 3.90
N GLY A 48 1.15 -6.76 3.88
CA GLY A 48 2.37 -6.82 4.68
C GLY A 48 3.32 -7.90 4.15
N PRO A 49 3.89 -8.77 5.00
CA PRO A 49 3.73 -8.83 6.45
C PRO A 49 4.52 -7.71 7.18
N ALA A 50 4.33 -7.59 8.49
CA ALA A 50 5.26 -6.91 9.40
C ALA A 50 6.02 -7.90 10.30
N PHE A 51 6.06 -9.18 9.89
CA PHE A 51 6.69 -10.29 10.59
C PHE A 51 8.19 -10.03 10.79
N THR A 52 8.90 -9.73 9.71
CA THR A 52 10.34 -9.37 9.67
C THR A 52 10.61 -7.88 9.46
N SER A 53 9.62 -7.10 9.01
CA SER A 53 9.82 -5.70 8.59
C SER A 53 10.83 -5.58 7.43
N GLY A 54 11.75 -4.60 7.45
CA GLY A 54 12.70 -4.32 6.37
C GLY A 54 13.67 -3.17 6.71
N ARG A 55 14.62 -2.85 5.82
CA ARG A 55 15.76 -1.96 6.12
C ARG A 55 15.38 -0.54 6.53
N VAL A 56 15.76 -0.18 7.76
CA VAL A 56 15.71 1.19 8.30
C VAL A 56 17.08 1.86 8.15
N SER A 57 17.19 2.88 7.29
CA SER A 57 18.42 3.62 7.02
C SER A 57 18.61 4.85 7.92
N ALA A 58 17.52 5.41 8.48
CA ALA A 58 17.57 6.62 9.27
C ALA A 58 16.52 6.66 10.40
N LEU A 59 16.89 7.27 11.53
CA LEU A 59 16.02 7.58 12.67
C LEU A 59 16.17 9.07 13.02
N ALA A 60 15.05 9.76 13.25
CA ALA A 60 15.05 11.17 13.64
C ALA A 60 14.04 11.41 14.79
N ILE A 61 14.55 11.61 16.01
CA ILE A 61 13.78 11.67 17.26
C ILE A 61 13.61 13.12 17.70
N ASP A 62 12.41 13.50 18.15
CA ASP A 62 12.16 14.82 18.73
C ASP A 62 12.93 14.97 20.07
N PRO A 63 13.83 15.96 20.21
CA PRO A 63 14.65 16.13 21.41
C PRO A 63 13.84 16.53 22.66
N THR A 64 12.58 16.95 22.50
CA THR A 64 11.65 17.29 23.59
C THR A 64 10.74 16.14 24.02
N ASP A 65 10.59 15.12 23.18
CA ASP A 65 9.64 14.01 23.41
C ASP A 65 9.99 12.77 22.59
N ARG A 66 10.67 11.81 23.23
CA ARG A 66 11.07 10.54 22.60
C ARG A 66 9.92 9.64 22.12
N SER A 67 8.65 9.97 22.40
CA SER A 67 7.50 9.27 21.82
C SER A 67 7.18 9.73 20.38
N ARG A 68 7.71 10.88 19.96
CA ARG A 68 7.53 11.50 18.64
C ARG A 68 8.82 11.37 17.83
N TYR A 69 8.80 10.53 16.79
CA TYR A 69 9.95 10.34 15.92
C TYR A 69 9.57 9.87 14.51
N PHE A 70 10.54 9.99 13.59
CA PHE A 70 10.44 9.56 12.20
C PHE A 70 11.43 8.43 11.90
N VAL A 71 11.05 7.56 10.98
CA VAL A 71 11.82 6.42 10.48
C VAL A 71 11.95 6.57 8.96
N GLY A 72 13.18 6.64 8.46
CA GLY A 72 13.49 6.52 7.04
C GLY A 72 13.79 5.07 6.70
N ALA A 73 12.97 4.46 5.85
CA ALA A 73 13.23 3.14 5.31
C ALA A 73 14.03 3.25 4.01
N ALA A 74 15.04 2.39 3.82
CA ALA A 74 15.96 2.47 2.68
C ALA A 74 15.24 2.40 1.32
N SER A 75 14.11 1.69 1.27
CA SER A 75 13.24 1.56 0.10
C SER A 75 11.74 1.63 0.47
N GLY A 76 11.37 2.22 1.61
CA GLY A 76 10.00 2.16 2.16
C GLY A 76 9.36 3.49 2.52
N GLY A 77 9.91 4.60 2.02
CA GLY A 77 9.47 5.96 2.35
C GLY A 77 9.81 6.38 3.79
N VAL A 78 9.20 7.49 4.22
CA VAL A 78 9.32 7.98 5.60
C VAL A 78 8.03 7.71 6.36
N TRP A 79 8.19 7.20 7.59
CA TRP A 79 7.11 6.91 8.53
C TRP A 79 7.25 7.76 9.79
N LYS A 80 6.13 8.06 10.43
CA LYS A 80 6.05 8.86 11.66
C LYS A 80 5.33 8.08 12.74
N THR A 81 5.76 8.24 13.99
CA THR A 81 4.97 7.90 15.18
C THR A 81 4.83 9.08 16.13
N THR A 82 3.83 9.03 16.99
CA THR A 82 3.60 10.01 18.09
C THR A 82 3.26 9.32 19.41
N ASN A 83 3.50 8.01 19.49
CA ASN A 83 3.19 7.14 20.61
C ASN A 83 4.22 5.99 20.73
N ALA A 84 5.50 6.32 20.51
CA ALA A 84 6.64 5.40 20.61
C ALA A 84 6.50 4.11 19.77
N GLY A 85 5.93 4.23 18.56
CA GLY A 85 5.78 3.12 17.62
C GLY A 85 4.58 2.19 17.89
N ALA A 86 3.68 2.53 18.83
CA ALA A 86 2.44 1.78 19.01
C ALA A 86 1.54 1.88 17.75
N THR A 87 1.53 3.03 17.08
CA THR A 87 1.05 3.19 15.70
C THR A 87 2.04 3.95 14.83
N TRP A 88 1.93 3.74 13.52
CA TRP A 88 2.73 4.40 12.49
C TRP A 88 1.83 5.09 11.47
N THR A 89 2.29 6.21 10.91
CA THR A 89 1.68 6.88 9.76
C THR A 89 2.71 7.01 8.66
N PRO A 90 2.48 6.48 7.44
CA PRO A 90 3.34 6.75 6.31
C PRO A 90 3.13 8.20 5.88
N VAL A 91 4.21 9.00 5.88
CA VAL A 91 4.15 10.45 5.60
C VAL A 91 4.68 10.81 4.21
N PHE A 92 5.29 9.87 3.48
CA PHE A 92 5.98 10.11 2.21
C PHE A 92 5.37 9.39 0.99
N ASP A 93 4.30 8.59 1.19
CA ASP A 93 3.70 7.67 0.19
C ASP A 93 3.22 8.34 -1.13
N LYS A 94 3.24 9.67 -1.24
CA LYS A 94 2.78 10.47 -2.39
C LYS A 94 3.90 11.17 -3.18
N GLU A 95 5.12 11.19 -2.66
CA GLU A 95 6.23 11.95 -3.24
C GLU A 95 6.86 11.22 -4.46
N GLU A 96 7.75 11.90 -5.20
CA GLU A 96 8.35 11.38 -6.43
C GLU A 96 9.43 10.29 -6.17
N SER A 97 9.84 10.06 -4.92
CA SER A 97 10.79 9.01 -4.54
C SER A 97 10.37 8.35 -3.22
N TYR A 98 10.88 7.13 -3.00
CA TYR A 98 10.55 6.25 -1.89
C TYR A 98 11.79 5.68 -1.17
N SER A 99 12.99 5.91 -1.73
CA SER A 99 14.26 5.50 -1.13
C SER A 99 14.82 6.64 -0.29
N ILE A 100 15.28 6.34 0.94
CA ILE A 100 15.67 7.35 1.93
C ILE A 100 17.12 7.10 2.38
N GLY A 101 17.97 8.13 2.26
CA GLY A 101 19.36 8.13 2.74
C GLY A 101 19.55 8.87 4.06
N ALA A 102 18.74 9.90 4.34
CA ALA A 102 18.82 10.68 5.56
C ALA A 102 17.46 11.30 5.96
N VAL A 103 17.21 11.42 7.26
CA VAL A 103 16.10 12.21 7.84
C VAL A 103 16.65 13.00 9.02
N VAL A 104 16.36 14.29 9.11
CA VAL A 104 16.75 15.14 10.26
C VAL A 104 15.62 16.11 10.64
N LEU A 105 15.58 16.49 11.92
CA LEU A 105 14.69 17.51 12.46
C LEU A 105 15.46 18.80 12.71
N ASP A 106 14.81 19.96 12.55
CA ASP A 106 15.36 21.23 13.05
C ASP A 106 15.41 21.20 14.59
N PRO A 107 16.58 21.39 15.22
CA PRO A 107 16.71 21.37 16.68
C PRO A 107 15.92 22.49 17.37
N ASN A 108 15.56 23.57 16.66
CA ASN A 108 14.75 24.67 17.19
C ASN A 108 13.25 24.48 16.96
N ASN A 109 12.85 23.61 16.03
CA ASN A 109 11.45 23.32 15.73
C ASN A 109 11.30 21.91 15.12
N PRO A 110 11.04 20.87 15.94
CA PRO A 110 10.85 19.50 15.46
C PRO A 110 9.67 19.27 14.50
N SER A 111 8.85 20.29 14.19
CA SER A 111 7.87 20.24 13.10
C SER A 111 8.48 20.48 11.71
N VAL A 112 9.67 21.08 11.64
CA VAL A 112 10.43 21.23 10.39
C VAL A 112 11.30 19.99 10.20
N VAL A 113 10.99 19.24 9.14
CA VAL A 113 11.60 17.94 8.84
C VAL A 113 12.28 18.01 7.48
N TRP A 114 13.51 17.51 7.39
CA TRP A 114 14.28 17.41 6.17
C TRP A 114 14.56 15.95 5.82
N VAL A 115 14.35 15.58 4.56
CA VAL A 115 14.51 14.23 4.03
C VAL A 115 15.43 14.25 2.82
N GLY A 116 16.52 13.48 2.89
CA GLY A 116 17.44 13.24 1.78
C GLY A 116 17.12 11.90 1.14
N THR A 117 16.79 11.91 -0.16
CA THR A 117 16.36 10.70 -0.88
C THR A 117 17.54 9.93 -1.50
N GLY A 118 17.32 8.64 -1.75
CA GLY A 118 18.29 7.65 -2.20
C GLY A 118 19.14 7.07 -1.06
N GLU A 119 19.09 5.75 -0.87
CA GLU A 119 19.88 5.03 0.13
C GLU A 119 21.38 5.34 -0.03
N ASN A 120 22.07 5.70 1.05
CA ASN A 120 23.46 6.17 1.00
C ASN A 120 24.52 5.05 0.88
N ASN A 121 24.09 3.80 0.76
CA ASN A 121 24.97 2.63 0.61
C ASN A 121 25.44 2.46 -0.84
N SER A 122 26.37 1.51 -1.05
CA SER A 122 26.90 1.12 -2.37
C SER A 122 26.57 -0.34 -2.71
N GLN A 123 25.48 -0.86 -2.13
CA GLN A 123 24.98 -2.21 -2.34
C GLN A 123 24.48 -2.48 -3.76
N ARG A 124 24.29 -3.76 -4.10
CA ARG A 124 23.77 -4.21 -5.41
C ARG A 124 22.28 -3.93 -5.66
N SER A 125 21.53 -3.65 -4.59
CA SER A 125 20.07 -3.55 -4.52
C SER A 125 19.55 -2.20 -4.02
N VAL A 126 20.41 -1.18 -3.90
CA VAL A 126 19.99 0.19 -3.54
C VAL A 126 19.09 0.80 -4.63
N SER A 127 18.26 1.75 -4.22
CA SER A 127 17.43 2.56 -5.12
C SER A 127 17.79 4.04 -5.00
N TYR A 128 17.32 4.86 -5.95
CA TYR A 128 17.78 6.26 -6.11
C TYR A 128 16.71 7.29 -5.73
N GLY A 129 17.21 8.44 -5.30
CA GLY A 129 16.46 9.63 -4.93
C GLY A 129 16.40 10.67 -6.04
N ASN A 130 15.64 11.73 -5.79
CA ASN A 130 15.58 12.93 -6.62
C ASN A 130 15.79 14.21 -5.80
N GLY A 131 16.76 14.16 -4.88
CA GLY A 131 17.24 15.29 -4.09
C GLY A 131 16.69 15.35 -2.66
N VAL A 132 16.46 16.57 -2.19
CA VAL A 132 16.10 16.88 -0.80
C VAL A 132 14.67 17.39 -0.70
N TYR A 133 13.95 16.97 0.33
CA TYR A 133 12.59 17.41 0.65
C TYR A 133 12.54 18.10 2.02
N ARG A 134 11.62 19.06 2.15
CA ARG A 134 11.31 19.76 3.40
C ARG A 134 9.81 19.63 3.70
N SER A 135 9.47 19.45 4.96
CA SER A 135 8.14 19.64 5.53
C SER A 135 8.21 20.68 6.64
N ASP A 136 7.20 21.53 6.76
CA ASP A 136 7.06 22.53 7.84
C ASP A 136 5.90 22.21 8.81
N ASP A 137 5.18 21.10 8.59
CA ASP A 137 3.96 20.71 9.30
C ASP A 137 4.05 19.32 9.96
N ALA A 138 5.29 18.89 10.23
CA ALA A 138 5.66 17.59 10.77
C ALA A 138 5.23 16.39 9.87
N GLY A 139 5.40 16.53 8.55
CA GLY A 139 5.22 15.47 7.56
C GLY A 139 3.80 15.30 7.02
N LYS A 140 2.93 16.30 7.10
CA LYS A 140 1.59 16.26 6.46
C LYS A 140 1.65 16.73 5.01
N SER A 141 2.58 17.62 4.69
CA SER A 141 2.93 18.04 3.33
C SER A 141 4.44 18.19 3.18
N TRP A 142 4.92 18.03 1.94
CA TRP A 142 6.33 18.15 1.58
C TRP A 142 6.52 19.07 0.38
N LYS A 143 7.75 19.53 0.21
CA LYS A 143 8.23 20.23 -0.97
C LYS A 143 9.62 19.70 -1.32
N ASN A 144 9.82 19.30 -2.59
CA ASN A 144 11.16 19.06 -3.13
C ASN A 144 11.90 20.40 -3.23
N MET A 145 13.09 20.46 -2.63
CA MET A 145 13.93 21.65 -2.47
C MET A 145 15.12 21.66 -3.43
N GLY A 146 15.15 20.78 -4.45
CA GLY A 146 16.24 20.69 -5.41
C GLY A 146 17.29 19.63 -5.06
N LEU A 147 18.49 19.80 -5.62
CA LEU A 147 19.54 18.76 -5.73
C LEU A 147 19.04 17.51 -6.47
N LYS A 148 18.20 17.69 -7.51
CA LYS A 148 17.46 16.59 -8.17
C LYS A 148 18.35 15.54 -8.84
N ALA A 149 19.60 15.88 -9.20
CA ALA A 149 20.56 14.96 -9.80
C ALA A 149 21.56 14.39 -8.76
N SER A 150 21.24 14.42 -7.46
CA SER A 150 22.13 13.90 -6.43
C SER A 150 22.17 12.37 -6.39
N GLU A 151 21.05 11.73 -6.78
CA GLU A 151 20.70 10.30 -6.66
C GLU A 151 20.78 9.71 -5.24
N HIS A 152 21.77 10.07 -4.42
CA HIS A 152 21.97 9.56 -3.06
C HIS A 152 22.44 10.67 -2.11
N ILE A 153 21.66 10.95 -1.07
CA ILE A 153 22.03 11.89 -0.01
C ILE A 153 22.64 11.12 1.17
N GLY A 154 23.92 11.38 1.45
CA GLY A 154 24.71 10.70 2.47
C GLY A 154 24.32 11.10 3.89
N ARG A 155 24.33 12.41 4.16
CA ARG A 155 24.09 13.01 5.47
C ARG A 155 23.57 14.45 5.31
N MET A 156 22.86 14.95 6.32
CA MET A 156 22.49 16.37 6.43
C MET A 156 22.74 16.87 7.85
N VAL A 157 23.09 18.15 8.00
CA VAL A 157 23.18 18.85 9.29
C VAL A 157 22.60 20.26 9.20
N ILE A 158 21.95 20.71 10.26
CA ILE A 158 21.32 22.03 10.38
C ILE A 158 22.15 22.86 11.38
N ASP A 159 22.45 24.12 11.05
CA ASP A 159 23.12 25.04 11.99
C ASP A 159 22.17 25.33 13.16
N PRO A 160 22.47 24.92 14.41
CA PRO A 160 21.55 25.09 15.53
C PRO A 160 21.28 26.57 15.85
N ARG A 161 22.13 27.50 15.39
CA ARG A 161 21.90 28.95 15.52
C ARG A 161 20.86 29.47 14.52
N ARG A 162 20.60 28.74 13.42
CA ARG A 162 19.89 29.21 12.22
C ARG A 162 19.20 28.05 11.46
N SER A 163 17.95 27.73 11.80
CA SER A 163 17.11 26.70 11.14
C SER A 163 17.10 26.69 9.60
N ASN A 164 17.25 27.85 8.97
CA ASN A 164 17.29 27.99 7.50
C ASN A 164 18.67 27.71 6.87
N THR A 165 19.71 27.46 7.68
CA THR A 165 21.06 27.11 7.24
C THR A 165 21.28 25.61 7.37
N VAL A 166 21.31 24.90 6.24
CA VAL A 166 21.39 23.44 6.16
C VAL A 166 22.54 23.06 5.23
N TYR A 167 23.29 22.02 5.60
CA TYR A 167 24.35 21.42 4.80
C TYR A 167 23.94 20.00 4.39
N VAL A 168 24.22 19.65 3.14
CA VAL A 168 23.81 18.37 2.53
C VAL A 168 25.04 17.72 1.89
N ALA A 169 25.45 16.57 2.43
CA ALA A 169 26.46 15.71 1.84
C ALA A 169 25.82 14.85 0.75
N ALA A 170 26.08 15.21 -0.51
CA ALA A 170 25.57 14.49 -1.67
C ALA A 170 26.68 13.63 -2.29
N GLN A 171 26.46 12.32 -2.31
CA GLN A 171 27.40 11.35 -2.86
C GLN A 171 27.46 11.41 -4.40
N GLY A 172 26.40 11.93 -5.02
CA GLY A 172 26.20 11.90 -6.47
C GLY A 172 25.83 10.50 -6.99
N PRO A 173 25.57 10.40 -8.31
CA PRO A 173 25.17 9.16 -8.98
C PRO A 173 26.06 7.95 -8.66
N LEU A 174 25.48 6.84 -8.22
CA LEU A 174 26.24 5.62 -7.91
C LEU A 174 26.76 4.93 -9.20
N TRP A 175 26.05 5.13 -10.31
CA TRP A 175 26.31 4.49 -11.59
C TRP A 175 26.87 5.47 -12.65
N GLY A 176 26.74 6.79 -12.41
CA GLY A 176 27.11 7.86 -13.35
C GLY A 176 28.23 8.81 -12.87
N PRO A 177 28.90 9.52 -13.79
CA PRO A 177 29.70 10.70 -13.46
C PRO A 177 28.78 11.92 -13.26
N GLY A 178 29.31 12.99 -12.69
CA GLY A 178 28.63 14.28 -12.56
C GLY A 178 27.52 14.28 -11.49
N GLY A 179 26.35 14.81 -11.86
CA GLY A 179 25.21 15.01 -10.96
C GLY A 179 25.40 16.13 -9.92
N ASP A 180 24.44 16.24 -8.99
CA ASP A 180 24.51 17.13 -7.82
C ASP A 180 25.42 16.50 -6.75
N ARG A 181 26.70 16.42 -7.09
CA ARG A 181 27.78 15.75 -6.33
C ARG A 181 28.63 16.76 -5.55
N GLY A 182 28.85 16.51 -4.25
CA GLY A 182 29.65 17.38 -3.37
C GLY A 182 28.96 17.70 -2.03
N LEU A 183 29.49 18.67 -1.28
CA LEU A 183 28.80 19.26 -0.13
C LEU A 183 28.08 20.54 -0.58
N PHE A 184 26.80 20.64 -0.29
CA PHE A 184 25.98 21.82 -0.57
C PHE A 184 25.56 22.52 0.73
N LYS A 185 25.36 23.83 0.66
CA LYS A 185 24.87 24.69 1.76
C LYS A 185 23.75 25.58 1.26
N THR A 186 22.65 25.65 2.01
CA THR A 186 21.64 26.71 1.89
C THR A 186 21.70 27.63 3.12
N THR A 187 21.11 28.82 3.02
CA THR A 187 20.92 29.76 4.14
C THR A 187 19.52 30.39 4.20
N ASP A 188 18.66 30.08 3.23
CA ASP A 188 17.33 30.67 3.05
C ASP A 188 16.17 29.68 3.26
N GLY A 189 16.50 28.49 3.76
CA GLY A 189 15.57 27.38 3.93
C GLY A 189 15.44 26.45 2.73
N GLY A 190 16.46 26.40 1.85
CA GLY A 190 16.58 25.43 0.74
C GLY A 190 16.02 25.90 -0.59
N LYS A 191 15.85 27.21 -0.80
CA LYS A 191 15.41 27.76 -2.09
C LYS A 191 16.59 27.78 -3.05
N ASP A 192 17.73 28.31 -2.59
CA ASP A 192 19.02 28.26 -3.28
C ASP A 192 20.05 27.39 -2.54
N TRP A 193 20.93 26.76 -3.31
CA TRP A 193 22.01 25.89 -2.83
C TRP A 193 23.37 26.29 -3.41
N LYS A 194 24.32 26.65 -2.54
CA LYS A 194 25.72 26.84 -2.91
C LYS A 194 26.48 25.52 -2.73
N LYS A 195 27.14 25.02 -3.78
CA LYS A 195 28.16 23.96 -3.62
C LYS A 195 29.37 24.57 -2.89
N VAL A 196 29.70 24.01 -1.72
CA VAL A 196 30.75 24.52 -0.80
C VAL A 196 31.98 23.62 -0.72
N LEU A 197 31.86 22.34 -1.08
CA LEU A 197 32.99 21.45 -1.35
C LEU A 197 32.69 20.63 -2.61
N SER A 198 33.65 20.56 -3.53
CA SER A 198 33.56 19.83 -4.79
C SER A 198 34.91 19.18 -5.06
N ILE A 199 34.92 17.90 -5.42
CA ILE A 199 36.16 17.14 -5.64
C ILE A 199 36.34 16.82 -7.13
N SER A 200 35.48 15.96 -7.69
CA SER A 200 35.50 15.60 -9.11
C SER A 200 34.10 15.21 -9.60
N GLU A 201 33.98 14.82 -10.86
CA GLU A 201 32.76 14.20 -11.38
C GLU A 201 32.49 12.79 -10.82
N ASN A 202 33.50 12.13 -10.22
CA ASN A 202 33.41 10.76 -9.70
C ASN A 202 33.35 10.67 -8.16
N THR A 203 33.63 11.79 -7.47
CA THR A 203 33.80 11.83 -6.02
C THR A 203 32.87 12.86 -5.37
N GLY A 204 31.93 12.37 -4.57
CA GLY A 204 31.00 13.18 -3.80
C GLY A 204 31.38 13.29 -2.33
N VAL A 205 30.45 13.77 -1.50
CA VAL A 205 30.61 13.81 -0.04
C VAL A 205 29.61 12.84 0.58
N THR A 206 30.10 11.91 1.40
CA THR A 206 29.28 10.85 2.02
C THR A 206 28.79 11.19 3.41
N ASP A 207 29.53 12.02 4.14
CA ASP A 207 29.22 12.36 5.52
C ASP A 207 29.66 13.79 5.83
N VAL A 208 28.95 14.43 6.76
CA VAL A 208 29.26 15.77 7.27
C VAL A 208 28.85 15.87 8.74
N VAL A 209 29.78 16.32 9.57
CA VAL A 209 29.55 16.60 11.00
C VAL A 209 29.96 18.03 11.34
N MET A 210 29.30 18.59 12.34
CA MET A 210 29.36 20.00 12.73
C MET A 210 29.51 20.07 14.24
N ASP A 211 30.41 20.91 14.76
CA ASP A 211 30.53 21.14 16.20
C ASP A 211 29.27 21.88 16.69
N PRO A 212 28.44 21.31 17.58
CA PRO A 212 27.20 21.93 18.01
C PRO A 212 27.43 23.18 18.89
N HIS A 213 28.63 23.35 19.46
CA HIS A 213 29.01 24.53 20.25
C HIS A 213 29.69 25.61 19.40
N ASN A 214 30.32 25.22 18.28
CA ASN A 214 30.81 26.16 17.27
C ASN A 214 30.46 25.69 15.84
N PRO A 215 29.25 25.97 15.34
CA PRO A 215 28.79 25.50 14.03
C PRO A 215 29.50 26.12 12.80
N ASP A 216 30.53 26.94 13.02
CA ASP A 216 31.46 27.36 11.96
C ASP A 216 32.58 26.33 11.74
N ILE A 217 32.77 25.37 12.67
CA ILE A 217 33.65 24.20 12.50
C ILE A 217 32.83 23.03 11.93
N LEU A 218 33.24 22.55 10.76
CA LEU A 218 32.67 21.38 10.10
C LEU A 218 33.76 20.42 9.62
N TYR A 219 33.40 19.15 9.50
CA TYR A 219 34.21 18.09 8.90
C TYR A 219 33.39 17.35 7.86
N ALA A 220 34.00 17.04 6.71
CA ALA A 220 33.34 16.40 5.59
C ALA A 220 34.18 15.25 5.03
N ALA A 221 33.52 14.15 4.68
CA ALA A 221 34.14 12.96 4.09
C ALA A 221 33.86 12.87 2.59
N ALA A 222 34.89 13.05 1.76
CA ALA A 222 34.83 12.78 0.33
C ALA A 222 34.90 11.27 0.05
N TYR A 223 34.14 10.80 -0.94
CA TYR A 223 33.96 9.38 -1.25
C TYR A 223 33.92 9.15 -2.77
N GLN A 224 34.96 8.51 -3.30
CA GLN A 224 35.07 8.10 -4.69
C GLN A 224 34.41 6.73 -4.87
N ARG A 225 33.41 6.60 -5.76
CA ARG A 225 32.71 5.32 -5.97
C ARG A 225 32.12 5.14 -7.36
N ARG A 226 32.04 3.89 -7.82
CA ARG A 226 31.23 3.49 -8.98
C ARG A 226 30.77 2.04 -8.87
N ARG A 227 29.48 1.79 -9.11
CA ARG A 227 28.95 0.44 -9.34
C ARG A 227 28.52 0.30 -10.79
N HIS A 228 28.75 -0.89 -11.36
CA HIS A 228 28.14 -1.38 -12.60
C HIS A 228 27.50 -2.75 -12.34
N VAL A 229 27.04 -3.45 -13.38
CA VAL A 229 26.59 -4.85 -13.27
C VAL A 229 27.75 -5.77 -12.85
N TRP A 230 28.89 -5.64 -13.51
CA TRP A 230 30.04 -6.55 -13.38
C TRP A 230 30.92 -6.30 -12.15
N THR A 231 30.92 -5.08 -11.58
CA THR A 231 31.84 -4.71 -10.48
C THR A 231 31.34 -3.57 -9.59
N LEU A 232 32.03 -3.40 -8.46
CA LEU A 232 32.06 -2.23 -7.60
C LEU A 232 33.51 -1.75 -7.49
N ILE A 233 33.71 -0.43 -7.56
CA ILE A 233 34.90 0.26 -7.07
C ILE A 233 34.43 1.16 -5.92
N ASN A 234 34.92 0.89 -4.70
CA ASN A 234 34.41 1.52 -3.48
C ASN A 234 35.36 2.56 -2.87
N GLY A 235 36.32 3.06 -3.65
CA GLY A 235 37.30 4.04 -3.19
C GLY A 235 38.28 4.45 -4.27
N GLY A 236 39.29 5.24 -3.87
CA GLY A 236 40.34 5.74 -4.75
C GLY A 236 41.09 6.94 -4.14
N PRO A 237 41.97 7.59 -4.91
CA PRO A 237 42.84 8.66 -4.42
C PRO A 237 42.11 9.99 -4.14
N GLU A 238 40.85 10.13 -4.56
CA GLU A 238 40.06 11.35 -4.33
C GLU A 238 39.24 11.30 -3.01
N SER A 239 39.08 10.12 -2.40
CA SER A 239 38.46 9.97 -1.08
C SER A 239 39.39 10.57 -0.01
N ALA A 240 38.88 11.48 0.82
CA ALA A 240 39.66 12.16 1.85
C ALA A 240 38.75 12.85 2.88
N MET A 241 39.30 13.15 4.07
CA MET A 241 38.63 14.01 5.05
C MET A 241 39.03 15.48 4.87
N TYR A 242 38.08 16.39 5.09
CA TYR A 242 38.28 17.83 5.02
C TYR A 242 37.71 18.51 6.27
N LYS A 243 38.34 19.60 6.70
CA LYS A 243 37.90 20.45 7.80
C LYS A 243 37.67 21.89 7.32
N SER A 244 36.61 22.52 7.82
CA SER A 244 36.38 23.96 7.74
C SER A 244 36.36 24.57 9.14
N THR A 245 36.66 25.86 9.24
CA THR A 245 36.55 26.67 10.48
C THR A 245 35.82 28.00 10.25
N ASP A 246 35.19 28.16 9.09
CA ASP A 246 34.54 29.38 8.61
C ASP A 246 33.15 29.10 7.99
N ALA A 247 32.44 28.13 8.58
CA ALA A 247 31.11 27.68 8.14
C ALA A 247 31.09 27.12 6.70
N GLY A 248 32.16 26.45 6.29
CA GLY A 248 32.30 25.85 4.96
C GLY A 248 32.56 26.88 3.84
N ALA A 249 33.17 28.02 4.13
CA ALA A 249 33.61 28.95 3.10
C ALA A 249 34.96 28.51 2.49
N ASN A 250 35.87 27.99 3.31
CA ASN A 250 37.12 27.33 2.92
C ASN A 250 37.24 25.95 3.58
N TRP A 251 38.03 25.08 2.96
CA TRP A 251 38.26 23.70 3.41
C TRP A 251 39.75 23.32 3.33
N THR A 252 40.25 22.68 4.38
CA THR A 252 41.61 22.12 4.46
C THR A 252 41.51 20.60 4.43
N LYS A 253 42.24 19.93 3.55
CA LYS A 253 42.37 18.46 3.55
C LYS A 253 43.10 18.00 4.81
N LEU A 254 42.63 16.93 5.44
CA LEU A 254 43.28 16.31 6.60
C LEU A 254 44.13 15.14 6.14
N GLU A 255 45.37 15.06 6.64
CA GLU A 255 46.37 14.05 6.24
C GLU A 255 47.18 13.49 7.42
N SER A 256 47.37 14.27 8.49
CA SER A 256 48.19 13.87 9.65
C SER A 256 47.59 12.68 10.41
N GLY A 257 48.31 11.54 10.41
CA GLY A 257 47.91 10.30 11.09
C GLY A 257 46.90 9.44 10.34
N LEU A 258 46.57 9.79 9.09
CA LEU A 258 45.59 9.09 8.26
C LEU A 258 46.26 8.16 7.22
N PRO A 259 45.50 7.23 6.59
CA PRO A 259 46.03 6.39 5.52
C PRO A 259 46.59 7.21 4.35
N THR A 260 47.82 6.89 3.93
CA THR A 260 48.50 7.49 2.76
C THR A 260 48.30 6.67 1.48
N VAL A 261 47.20 5.92 1.41
CA VAL A 261 46.83 5.00 0.31
C VAL A 261 45.37 5.26 -0.10
N ASP A 262 44.90 4.65 -1.19
CA ASP A 262 43.53 4.83 -1.67
C ASP A 262 42.50 4.51 -0.56
N MET A 263 41.61 5.46 -0.29
CA MET A 263 40.57 5.37 0.75
C MET A 263 39.19 5.13 0.13
N GLY A 264 38.33 4.45 0.89
CA GLY A 264 36.95 4.16 0.54
C GLY A 264 35.95 5.08 1.22
N ARG A 265 34.83 4.53 1.67
CA ARG A 265 33.83 5.28 2.45
C ARG A 265 34.38 5.59 3.85
N ILE A 266 34.13 6.80 4.32
CA ILE A 266 34.49 7.28 5.65
C ILE A 266 33.22 7.78 6.35
N GLY A 267 33.00 7.38 7.59
CA GLY A 267 31.95 7.92 8.46
C GLY A 267 32.53 8.56 9.72
N LEU A 268 31.86 9.61 10.22
CA LEU A 268 32.38 10.56 11.20
C LEU A 268 31.46 10.70 12.42
N ALA A 269 32.06 10.86 13.60
CA ALA A 269 31.36 11.32 14.80
C ALA A 269 32.21 12.34 15.57
N ILE A 270 31.57 13.43 16.01
CA ILE A 270 32.09 14.30 17.07
C ILE A 270 31.50 13.79 18.39
N SER A 271 32.30 13.67 19.45
CA SER A 271 31.77 13.24 20.75
C SER A 271 30.90 14.34 21.38
N PRO A 272 29.60 14.09 21.70
CA PRO A 272 28.78 15.08 22.39
C PRO A 272 29.28 15.39 23.81
N ALA A 273 30.00 14.44 24.42
CA ALA A 273 30.64 14.62 25.72
C ALA A 273 31.90 15.51 25.67
N ASN A 274 32.57 15.61 24.52
CA ASN A 274 33.71 16.51 24.31
C ASN A 274 33.95 16.82 22.82
N PRO A 275 33.55 18.01 22.31
CA PRO A 275 33.71 18.38 20.90
C PRO A 275 35.16 18.45 20.38
N ASN A 276 36.17 18.40 21.26
CA ASN A 276 37.56 18.28 20.83
C ASN A 276 37.88 16.88 20.28
N VAL A 277 37.09 15.87 20.66
CA VAL A 277 37.29 14.47 20.31
C VAL A 277 36.42 14.09 19.11
N LEU A 278 37.07 13.54 18.09
CA LEU A 278 36.42 12.98 16.91
C LEU A 278 36.76 11.50 16.75
N TYR A 279 35.85 10.78 16.12
CA TYR A 279 36.00 9.39 15.72
C TYR A 279 35.70 9.25 14.23
N ALA A 280 36.43 8.37 13.57
CA ALA A 280 36.17 7.98 12.19
C ALA A 280 36.29 6.47 12.03
N THR A 281 35.49 5.90 11.13
CA THR A 281 35.74 4.59 10.55
C THR A 281 36.11 4.79 9.09
N ILE A 282 37.24 4.22 8.66
CA ILE A 282 37.86 4.47 7.37
C ILE A 282 38.12 3.14 6.67
N GLU A 283 37.53 2.93 5.50
CA GLU A 283 37.92 1.86 4.57
C GLU A 283 39.15 2.32 3.76
N ALA A 284 40.14 1.46 3.53
CA ALA A 284 41.31 1.77 2.69
C ALA A 284 42.03 0.50 2.22
N THR A 285 42.90 0.60 1.21
CA THR A 285 43.75 -0.51 0.74
C THR A 285 44.75 -0.97 1.80
N ASP A 286 45.42 -2.10 1.55
CA ASP A 286 46.58 -2.60 2.33
C ASP A 286 46.32 -2.76 3.85
N LYS A 287 45.05 -2.96 4.22
CA LYS A 287 44.53 -2.99 5.60
C LYS A 287 44.90 -1.74 6.42
N LYS A 288 45.10 -0.59 5.75
CA LYS A 288 45.39 0.69 6.41
C LYS A 288 44.16 1.32 7.04
N GLY A 289 42.97 0.97 6.56
CA GLY A 289 41.68 1.30 7.17
C GLY A 289 41.48 0.71 8.57
N GLY A 290 40.43 1.14 9.26
CA GLY A 290 40.12 0.79 10.65
C GLY A 290 39.38 1.90 11.39
N ILE A 291 39.37 1.82 12.73
CA ILE A 291 38.84 2.90 13.59
C ILE A 291 39.96 3.89 13.94
N PHE A 292 39.66 5.18 13.81
CA PHE A 292 40.56 6.30 14.08
C PHE A 292 39.94 7.26 15.11
N ARG A 293 40.79 7.95 15.88
CA ARG A 293 40.40 8.99 16.84
C ARG A 293 41.27 10.22 16.70
N SER A 294 40.68 11.40 16.81
CA SER A 294 41.39 12.65 17.09
C SER A 294 40.98 13.19 18.46
N THR A 295 41.88 13.91 19.14
CA THR A 295 41.62 14.60 20.41
C THR A 295 41.87 16.11 20.33
N ASP A 296 42.28 16.62 19.16
CA ASP A 296 42.74 17.99 18.93
C ASP A 296 41.90 18.74 17.87
N ARG A 297 40.62 18.37 17.74
CA ARG A 297 39.70 18.86 16.67
C ARG A 297 40.19 18.46 15.27
N GLY A 298 40.64 17.23 15.10
CA GLY A 298 40.96 16.63 13.80
C GLY A 298 42.25 17.15 13.15
N ALA A 299 43.15 17.77 13.91
CA ALA A 299 44.46 18.21 13.40
C ALA A 299 45.47 17.07 13.34
N THR A 300 45.38 16.10 14.26
CA THR A 300 46.07 14.81 14.22
C THR A 300 45.11 13.66 14.53
N TRP A 301 45.42 12.46 14.02
CA TRP A 301 44.61 11.26 14.18
C TRP A 301 45.45 10.05 14.61
N ASP A 302 45.00 9.33 15.63
CA ASP A 302 45.49 8.02 16.01
C ASP A 302 44.69 6.93 15.28
N LYS A 303 45.36 5.98 14.62
CA LYS A 303 44.72 4.67 14.34
C LYS A 303 44.56 3.91 15.66
N ARG A 304 43.36 3.41 15.93
CA ARG A 304 42.98 2.76 17.20
C ARG A 304 42.93 1.24 17.08
N ASN A 305 42.45 0.73 15.94
CA ASN A 305 42.46 -0.69 15.59
C ASN A 305 42.37 -0.90 14.06
N ASP A 306 42.50 -2.14 13.60
CA ASP A 306 42.38 -2.55 12.18
C ASP A 306 40.97 -3.04 11.78
N PHE A 307 39.91 -2.66 12.51
CA PHE A 307 38.56 -3.17 12.28
C PHE A 307 37.90 -2.55 11.04
N ASP A 308 37.80 -3.32 9.97
CA ASP A 308 37.00 -2.98 8.80
C ASP A 308 35.51 -3.20 9.10
N SER A 309 34.68 -2.22 8.74
CA SER A 309 33.23 -2.29 8.88
C SER A 309 32.53 -2.91 7.67
N GLY A 310 33.18 -3.06 6.51
CA GLY A 310 32.53 -3.41 5.25
C GLY A 310 31.78 -2.20 4.68
N ALA A 311 32.53 -1.16 4.32
CA ALA A 311 31.98 0.19 4.19
C ALA A 311 31.12 0.43 2.94
N MET A 312 31.12 -0.49 1.97
CA MET A 312 30.11 -0.52 0.90
C MET A 312 28.66 -0.67 1.41
N TYR A 313 28.48 -1.17 2.64
CA TYR A 313 27.19 -1.38 3.29
C TYR A 313 27.07 -0.73 4.67
N TYR A 314 28.18 -0.63 5.39
CA TYR A 314 28.27 -0.02 6.72
C TYR A 314 29.06 1.30 6.70
N SER A 315 29.87 1.59 7.72
CA SER A 315 30.63 2.83 8.00
C SER A 315 30.02 3.86 8.96
N GLN A 316 28.90 3.60 9.63
CA GLN A 316 28.43 4.53 10.68
C GLN A 316 29.14 4.29 12.02
N VAL A 317 29.64 5.37 12.60
CA VAL A 317 30.16 5.43 13.98
C VAL A 317 29.30 6.39 14.80
N VAL A 318 28.99 6.01 16.05
CA VAL A 318 28.17 6.80 16.98
C VAL A 318 28.93 6.93 18.30
N ALA A 319 29.04 8.14 18.84
CA ALA A 319 29.65 8.38 20.14
C ALA A 319 28.58 8.44 21.25
N ASP A 320 28.89 7.91 22.44
CA ASP A 320 28.02 8.03 23.61
C ASP A 320 27.85 9.50 24.02
N PRO A 321 26.62 9.96 24.36
CA PRO A 321 26.37 11.36 24.65
C PRO A 321 26.86 11.81 26.04
N LYS A 322 27.44 10.93 26.86
CA LYS A 322 28.00 11.23 28.19
C LYS A 322 29.41 10.70 28.42
N ASN A 323 29.77 9.52 27.88
CA ASN A 323 31.12 8.95 28.00
C ASN A 323 31.94 9.23 26.73
N VAL A 324 32.95 10.09 26.84
CA VAL A 324 33.83 10.46 25.70
C VAL A 324 34.56 9.26 25.07
N ASP A 325 34.86 8.21 25.83
CA ASP A 325 35.59 7.03 25.34
C ASP A 325 34.68 5.89 24.86
N ARG A 326 33.36 5.96 25.07
CA ARG A 326 32.43 4.92 24.60
C ARG A 326 31.91 5.24 23.20
N VAL A 327 32.18 4.34 22.26
CA VAL A 327 31.80 4.49 20.84
C VAL A 327 31.26 3.19 20.26
N TYR A 328 30.31 3.33 19.35
CA TYR A 328 29.58 2.25 18.69
C TYR A 328 29.89 2.30 17.20
N VAL A 329 30.08 1.13 16.57
CA VAL A 329 30.33 0.99 15.13
C VAL A 329 29.25 0.06 14.58
N LEU A 330 28.43 0.58 13.67
CA LEU A 330 27.32 -0.17 13.08
C LEU A 330 27.85 -1.13 12.01
N ASN A 331 27.45 -2.40 12.10
CA ASN A 331 27.87 -3.53 11.26
C ASN A 331 26.79 -4.64 11.38
N VAL A 332 27.02 -5.80 10.76
CA VAL A 332 26.23 -7.04 10.91
C VAL A 332 25.84 -7.27 12.37
N PHE A 333 26.84 -7.25 13.27
CA PHE A 333 26.60 -7.10 14.70
C PHE A 333 27.01 -5.70 15.13
N ASN A 334 26.20 -5.03 15.96
CA ASN A 334 26.59 -3.78 16.59
C ASN A 334 27.84 -4.00 17.44
N MET A 335 28.93 -3.29 17.10
CA MET A 335 30.17 -3.32 17.86
C MET A 335 30.26 -2.09 18.77
N VAL A 336 30.88 -2.25 19.93
CA VAL A 336 31.08 -1.18 20.91
C VAL A 336 32.47 -1.26 21.55
N SER A 337 33.02 -0.09 21.86
CA SER A 337 34.29 0.15 22.54
C SER A 337 34.05 1.02 23.76
N ASP A 338 34.85 0.85 24.81
CA ASP A 338 34.87 1.68 26.01
C ASP A 338 36.24 2.36 26.27
N ASP A 339 37.17 2.27 25.31
CA ASP A 339 38.56 2.76 25.41
C ASP A 339 38.94 3.73 24.26
N GLY A 340 37.93 4.37 23.68
CA GLY A 340 38.06 5.27 22.54
C GLY A 340 38.51 4.54 21.28
N GLY A 341 37.94 3.36 21.01
CA GLY A 341 38.09 2.60 19.77
C GLY A 341 39.29 1.65 19.70
N LYS A 342 40.02 1.37 20.79
CA LYS A 342 41.15 0.43 20.73
C LYS A 342 40.65 -1.01 20.71
N THR A 343 39.76 -1.37 21.63
CA THR A 343 39.12 -2.70 21.67
C THR A 343 37.65 -2.58 21.25
N LEU A 344 37.13 -3.62 20.61
CA LEU A 344 35.73 -3.72 20.18
C LEU A 344 35.15 -5.06 20.62
N HIS A 345 33.95 -5.04 21.19
CA HIS A 345 33.14 -6.22 21.49
C HIS A 345 31.72 -6.07 20.93
N ARG A 346 30.96 -7.15 20.82
CA ARG A 346 29.55 -7.07 20.39
C ARG A 346 28.71 -6.45 21.51
N LEU A 347 27.83 -5.52 21.17
CA LEU A 347 26.97 -4.81 22.11
C LEU A 347 25.98 -5.74 22.84
N GLY A 348 25.44 -6.73 22.13
CA GLY A 348 24.35 -7.58 22.59
C GLY A 348 23.13 -7.41 21.69
N GLU A 349 22.74 -8.48 20.99
CA GLU A 349 21.63 -8.47 20.01
C GLU A 349 20.85 -9.80 20.05
N LYS A 350 20.71 -10.36 21.26
CA LYS A 350 19.98 -11.62 21.48
C LYS A 350 18.53 -11.45 21.02
N SER A 351 18.11 -12.31 20.08
CA SER A 351 16.75 -12.30 19.50
C SER A 351 16.35 -11.01 18.77
N LYS A 352 17.32 -10.19 18.36
CA LYS A 352 17.15 -9.04 17.46
C LYS A 352 17.73 -9.36 16.07
N HIS A 353 17.18 -8.78 15.00
CA HIS A 353 17.79 -8.88 13.67
C HIS A 353 19.14 -8.16 13.61
N VAL A 354 20.08 -8.77 12.91
CA VAL A 354 21.41 -8.23 12.58
C VAL A 354 21.33 -7.09 11.55
N ASP A 355 22.49 -6.63 11.10
CA ASP A 355 22.68 -5.72 9.96
C ASP A 355 22.18 -4.29 10.22
N ASN A 356 23.01 -3.55 10.96
CA ASN A 356 22.63 -2.29 11.59
C ASN A 356 23.00 -1.06 10.77
N HIS A 357 22.04 -0.14 10.61
CA HIS A 357 22.20 1.08 9.82
C HIS A 357 21.81 2.37 10.55
N ALA A 358 21.14 2.29 11.70
CA ALA A 358 20.90 3.46 12.57
C ALA A 358 20.95 3.06 14.05
N LEU A 359 21.52 3.93 14.89
CA LEU A 359 21.47 3.84 16.35
C LEU A 359 21.29 5.24 16.95
N TRP A 360 20.28 5.39 17.79
CA TRP A 360 20.07 6.57 18.63
C TRP A 360 20.12 6.16 20.10
N ILE A 361 20.77 7.00 20.91
CA ILE A 361 20.96 6.82 22.35
C ILE A 361 20.33 8.02 23.04
N ASP A 362 19.45 7.79 24.01
CA ASP A 362 18.77 8.86 24.73
C ASP A 362 19.80 9.70 25.54
N PRO A 363 19.99 11.00 25.23
CA PRO A 363 20.99 11.84 25.89
C PRO A 363 20.64 12.16 27.35
N ASN A 364 19.43 11.81 27.81
CA ASN A 364 18.99 11.90 29.20
C ASN A 364 19.03 10.53 29.91
N ASN A 365 19.17 9.42 29.18
CA ASN A 365 19.27 8.07 29.73
C ASN A 365 20.06 7.14 28.80
N THR A 366 21.38 7.01 28.97
CA THR A 366 22.23 6.17 28.09
C THR A 366 22.06 4.66 28.24
N ASN A 367 20.97 4.21 28.89
CA ASN A 367 20.48 2.84 28.82
C ASN A 367 19.32 2.66 27.82
N TYR A 368 18.66 3.73 27.36
CA TYR A 368 17.60 3.67 26.35
C TYR A 368 18.15 3.90 24.94
N TYR A 369 17.92 2.93 24.05
CA TYR A 369 18.31 2.95 22.65
C TYR A 369 17.12 2.78 21.72
N LEU A 370 17.21 3.39 20.54
CA LEU A 370 16.45 3.01 19.34
C LEU A 370 17.43 2.58 18.25
N ALA A 371 17.24 1.39 17.68
CA ALA A 371 18.07 0.83 16.61
C ALA A 371 17.25 0.56 15.34
N GLY A 372 17.84 0.87 14.19
CA GLY A 372 17.34 0.56 12.86
C GLY A 372 18.29 -0.38 12.13
N CYS A 373 17.75 -1.47 11.61
CA CYS A 373 18.48 -2.53 10.93
C CYS A 373 17.66 -3.13 9.78
N ASP A 374 18.16 -4.19 9.14
CA ASP A 374 17.44 -4.89 8.07
C ASP A 374 16.12 -5.54 8.52
N GLY A 375 15.98 -5.89 9.80
CA GLY A 375 14.72 -6.36 10.39
C GLY A 375 13.84 -5.25 11.01
N GLY A 376 13.91 -4.00 10.53
CA GLY A 376 13.07 -2.90 11.01
C GLY A 376 13.61 -2.16 12.25
N VAL A 377 12.71 -1.84 13.20
CA VAL A 377 13.00 -1.01 14.38
C VAL A 377 12.95 -1.83 15.67
N TYR A 378 13.98 -1.67 16.49
CA TYR A 378 14.11 -2.26 17.83
C TYR A 378 14.39 -1.18 18.87
N GLU A 379 13.92 -1.38 20.10
CA GLU A 379 14.28 -0.54 21.26
C GLU A 379 14.85 -1.39 22.40
N SER A 380 15.71 -0.80 23.22
CA SER A 380 16.28 -1.44 24.42
C SER A 380 16.28 -0.45 25.56
N PHE A 381 15.94 -0.91 26.78
CA PHE A 381 15.92 -0.09 28.00
C PHE A 381 17.09 -0.41 28.96
N ASP A 382 17.91 -1.39 28.61
CA ASP A 382 18.97 -1.99 29.43
C ASP A 382 20.33 -1.98 28.73
N ARG A 383 20.58 -0.97 27.89
CA ARG A 383 21.86 -0.74 27.19
C ARG A 383 22.20 -1.83 26.14
N GLY A 384 21.20 -2.53 25.62
CA GLY A 384 21.32 -3.53 24.55
C GLY A 384 21.33 -4.99 25.02
N VAL A 385 21.05 -5.26 26.30
CA VAL A 385 21.02 -6.63 26.83
C VAL A 385 19.75 -7.36 26.39
N THR A 386 18.62 -6.66 26.34
CA THR A 386 17.36 -7.11 25.75
C THR A 386 16.78 -6.08 24.79
N TRP A 387 15.96 -6.55 23.84
CA TRP A 387 15.40 -5.74 22.76
C TRP A 387 13.91 -6.05 22.57
N ALA A 388 13.10 -5.00 22.41
CA ALA A 388 11.70 -5.09 22.00
C ALA A 388 11.56 -4.67 20.52
N TYR A 389 10.86 -5.49 19.74
CA TYR A 389 10.70 -5.34 18.28
C TYR A 389 9.38 -4.64 17.93
N LYS A 390 9.41 -3.66 17.01
CA LYS A 390 8.21 -2.97 16.51
C LYS A 390 7.58 -3.76 15.34
N SER A 391 6.93 -4.87 15.66
CA SER A 391 6.34 -5.86 14.72
C SER A 391 5.12 -5.39 13.91
N ASN A 392 4.93 -4.08 13.76
CA ASN A 392 3.80 -3.41 13.12
C ASN A 392 4.19 -2.46 11.98
N LEU A 393 5.43 -2.51 11.50
CA LEU A 393 5.95 -1.67 10.40
C LEU A 393 6.15 -2.49 9.10
N PRO A 394 5.19 -2.49 8.15
CA PRO A 394 5.23 -3.32 6.93
C PRO A 394 6.08 -2.67 5.82
N ILE A 395 7.41 -2.75 5.97
CA ILE A 395 8.40 -2.23 5.00
C ILE A 395 9.26 -3.33 4.34
N GLY A 396 8.73 -4.55 4.25
CA GLY A 396 9.44 -5.69 3.64
C GLY A 396 9.83 -5.49 2.18
N GLN A 397 11.05 -5.90 1.85
CA GLN A 397 11.70 -5.69 0.55
C GLN A 397 11.68 -6.97 -0.30
N PHE A 398 10.54 -7.25 -0.95
CA PHE A 398 10.37 -8.44 -1.77
C PHE A 398 11.08 -8.31 -3.14
N TYR A 399 11.87 -9.32 -3.48
CA TYR A 399 12.52 -9.47 -4.79
C TYR A 399 11.59 -10.09 -5.84
N HIS A 400 10.82 -11.11 -5.44
CA HIS A 400 9.93 -11.91 -6.29
C HIS A 400 8.61 -12.20 -5.57
N VAL A 401 7.56 -12.51 -6.33
CA VAL A 401 6.28 -12.98 -5.78
C VAL A 401 5.68 -14.08 -6.64
N THR A 402 5.07 -15.07 -6.00
CA THR A 402 4.32 -16.16 -6.65
C THR A 402 3.06 -16.49 -5.86
N VAL A 403 2.20 -17.34 -6.42
CA VAL A 403 0.92 -17.76 -5.84
C VAL A 403 0.73 -19.27 -6.00
N ASP A 404 0.04 -19.91 -5.06
CA ASP A 404 -0.44 -21.29 -5.24
C ASP A 404 -1.89 -21.36 -5.74
N ASN A 405 -2.36 -22.59 -5.95
CA ASN A 405 -3.74 -22.90 -6.33
C ASN A 405 -4.61 -23.33 -5.13
N ALA A 406 -4.19 -23.11 -3.88
CA ALA A 406 -4.89 -23.61 -2.70
C ALA A 406 -6.34 -23.05 -2.60
N ALA A 407 -7.19 -23.82 -1.93
CA ALA A 407 -8.63 -23.55 -1.80
C ALA A 407 -9.10 -23.75 -0.35
N PRO A 408 -10.07 -22.97 0.15
CA PRO A 408 -10.83 -21.93 -0.55
C PRO A 408 -10.03 -20.64 -0.82
N PHE A 409 -8.88 -20.44 -0.17
CA PHE A 409 -8.02 -19.27 -0.33
C PHE A 409 -6.62 -19.74 -0.72
N TYR A 410 -6.00 -19.05 -1.68
CA TYR A 410 -4.63 -19.30 -2.11
C TYR A 410 -3.63 -18.61 -1.18
N ASN A 411 -2.38 -19.06 -1.19
CA ASN A 411 -1.27 -18.38 -0.52
C ASN A 411 -0.41 -17.61 -1.51
N VAL A 412 0.17 -16.51 -1.05
CA VAL A 412 1.27 -15.80 -1.72
C VAL A 412 2.60 -16.26 -1.12
N TYR A 413 3.66 -16.23 -1.93
CA TYR A 413 5.03 -16.51 -1.47
C TYR A 413 5.99 -15.53 -2.11
N GLY A 414 7.11 -15.23 -1.44
CA GLY A 414 8.16 -14.40 -2.01
C GLY A 414 9.40 -14.35 -1.13
N GLY A 415 10.53 -14.02 -1.74
CA GLY A 415 11.80 -13.81 -1.07
C GLY A 415 12.07 -12.33 -0.77
N LEU A 416 12.65 -12.05 0.39
CA LEU A 416 13.00 -10.71 0.86
C LEU A 416 14.51 -10.54 0.98
N GLN A 417 14.99 -9.34 0.66
CA GLN A 417 16.33 -8.84 1.02
C GLN A 417 16.56 -9.02 2.53
N ASP A 418 17.63 -9.73 2.89
CA ASP A 418 18.07 -10.11 4.26
C ASP A 418 17.05 -10.93 5.12
N ASN A 419 15.78 -11.00 4.73
CA ASN A 419 14.64 -11.32 5.60
C ASN A 419 13.83 -12.57 5.17
N PHE A 420 14.53 -13.62 4.73
CA PHE A 420 14.00 -14.96 4.39
C PHE A 420 13.12 -15.04 3.12
N SER A 421 12.77 -16.27 2.73
CA SER A 421 11.60 -16.52 1.88
C SER A 421 10.39 -16.87 2.75
N LEU A 422 9.27 -16.18 2.51
CA LEU A 422 8.04 -16.29 3.28
C LEU A 422 6.87 -16.79 2.43
N GLY A 423 5.92 -17.47 3.08
CA GLY A 423 4.59 -17.77 2.56
C GLY A 423 3.49 -17.30 3.52
N GLY A 424 2.31 -16.97 3.00
CA GLY A 424 1.15 -16.57 3.81
C GLY A 424 -0.15 -16.47 3.00
N PRO A 425 -1.32 -16.52 3.65
CA PRO A 425 -2.61 -16.58 2.95
C PRO A 425 -3.02 -15.23 2.34
N SER A 426 -3.59 -15.28 1.13
CA SER A 426 -4.17 -14.10 0.45
C SER A 426 -5.35 -13.46 1.20
N ARG A 427 -6.04 -14.24 2.04
CA ARG A 427 -7.10 -13.85 2.98
C ARG A 427 -7.34 -14.98 4.00
N THR A 428 -7.80 -14.63 5.21
CA THR A 428 -8.21 -15.59 6.24
C THR A 428 -9.74 -15.68 6.37
N ARG A 429 -10.26 -16.54 7.25
CA ARG A 429 -11.66 -16.47 7.71
C ARG A 429 -11.88 -15.47 8.85
N SER A 430 -10.82 -14.88 9.40
CA SER A 430 -10.88 -14.03 10.59
C SER A 430 -11.42 -12.64 10.28
N VAL A 431 -12.33 -12.12 11.11
CA VAL A 431 -12.72 -10.69 11.08
C VAL A 431 -11.60 -9.75 11.55
N SER A 432 -10.46 -10.31 11.96
CA SER A 432 -9.24 -9.58 12.32
C SER A 432 -8.34 -9.29 11.12
N GLY A 433 -8.52 -9.98 9.99
CA GLY A 433 -7.61 -9.92 8.84
C GLY A 433 -6.56 -11.04 8.83
N ILE A 434 -5.40 -10.77 8.22
CA ILE A 434 -4.23 -11.64 8.14
C ILE A 434 -3.17 -11.11 9.12
N THR A 435 -2.79 -11.90 10.12
CA THR A 435 -1.86 -11.50 11.18
C THR A 435 -0.42 -11.90 10.85
N ASN A 436 0.57 -11.41 11.58
CA ASN A 436 1.95 -11.91 11.46
C ASN A 436 2.10 -13.41 11.76
N ALA A 437 1.16 -14.02 12.49
CA ALA A 437 1.18 -15.46 12.82
C ALA A 437 0.61 -16.35 11.70
N ASP A 438 -0.03 -15.77 10.67
CA ASP A 438 -0.49 -16.48 9.48
C ASP A 438 0.64 -16.69 8.44
N TRP A 439 1.85 -16.14 8.69
CA TRP A 439 3.02 -16.23 7.80
C TRP A 439 4.05 -17.23 8.31
N PHE A 440 4.73 -17.91 7.38
CA PHE A 440 5.72 -18.95 7.66
C PHE A 440 6.97 -18.84 6.75
N VAL A 441 8.10 -19.35 7.22
CA VAL A 441 9.40 -19.29 6.51
C VAL A 441 9.61 -20.56 5.67
N THR A 442 9.73 -20.43 4.35
CA THR A 442 10.07 -21.55 3.45
C THR A 442 11.57 -21.77 3.36
N LEU A 443 12.38 -20.69 3.36
CA LEU A 443 13.84 -20.71 3.23
C LEU A 443 14.49 -19.55 4.00
N GLY A 444 15.73 -19.73 4.50
CA GLY A 444 16.49 -18.69 5.20
C GLY A 444 17.42 -17.87 4.31
N GLY A 445 18.19 -16.94 4.89
CA GLY A 445 19.07 -16.01 4.17
C GLY A 445 18.29 -14.82 3.56
N ASP A 446 18.89 -14.12 2.59
CA ASP A 446 18.11 -13.38 1.60
C ASP A 446 17.23 -14.38 0.86
N GLY A 447 15.92 -14.14 0.83
CA GLY A 447 15.03 -14.89 -0.05
C GLY A 447 15.05 -14.29 -1.46
N PHE A 448 15.11 -15.15 -2.48
CA PHE A 448 14.93 -14.77 -3.89
C PHE A 448 13.66 -15.38 -4.48
N ARG A 449 13.70 -15.82 -5.74
CA ARG A 449 12.55 -16.42 -6.41
C ARG A 449 12.01 -17.60 -5.60
N SER A 450 10.69 -17.70 -5.55
CA SER A 450 9.96 -18.85 -5.03
C SER A 450 8.94 -19.31 -6.07
N GLN A 451 8.61 -20.59 -6.09
CA GLN A 451 7.51 -21.15 -6.88
C GLN A 451 6.79 -22.22 -6.07
N ALA A 452 5.47 -22.13 -5.96
CA ALA A 452 4.66 -23.25 -5.48
C ALA A 452 4.42 -24.24 -6.63
N ASP A 453 4.40 -25.54 -6.33
CA ASP A 453 3.99 -26.56 -7.30
C ASP A 453 2.50 -26.36 -7.67
N PRO A 454 2.15 -26.27 -8.96
CA PRO A 454 0.80 -25.91 -9.40
C PRO A 454 -0.25 -26.99 -9.12
N GLU A 455 0.16 -28.24 -8.94
CA GLU A 455 -0.72 -29.40 -8.69
C GLU A 455 -0.64 -29.87 -7.23
N ASP A 456 0.51 -29.71 -6.59
CA ASP A 456 0.80 -30.14 -5.22
C ASP A 456 1.07 -28.92 -4.32
N PRO A 457 0.03 -28.21 -3.82
CA PRO A 457 0.17 -26.90 -3.19
C PRO A 457 0.93 -26.90 -1.86
N ASP A 458 1.39 -28.06 -1.38
CA ASP A 458 2.26 -28.16 -0.20
C ASP A 458 3.76 -28.13 -0.53
N ILE A 459 4.13 -28.37 -1.79
CA ILE A 459 5.51 -28.30 -2.25
C ILE A 459 5.84 -26.89 -2.74
N VAL A 460 6.85 -26.28 -2.13
CA VAL A 460 7.34 -24.93 -2.47
C VAL A 460 8.83 -24.96 -2.72
N TYR A 461 9.24 -24.41 -3.86
CA TYR A 461 10.64 -24.20 -4.22
C TYR A 461 11.04 -22.77 -3.84
N SER A 462 12.27 -22.58 -3.34
CA SER A 462 12.81 -21.25 -3.02
C SER A 462 14.33 -21.24 -3.21
N ALA A 463 14.87 -20.07 -3.57
CA ALA A 463 16.32 -19.83 -3.68
C ALA A 463 16.81 -18.82 -2.64
N LEU A 464 18.05 -19.00 -2.18
CA LEU A 464 18.85 -18.04 -1.41
C LEU A 464 20.16 -17.73 -2.16
N GLN A 465 21.05 -16.95 -1.54
CA GLN A 465 22.22 -16.34 -2.20
C GLN A 465 23.06 -17.31 -3.04
N TYR A 466 23.59 -16.83 -4.17
CA TYR A 466 24.54 -17.55 -5.03
C TYR A 466 24.04 -18.91 -5.55
N GLY A 467 22.74 -18.99 -5.84
CA GLY A 467 22.12 -20.16 -6.48
C GLY A 467 21.80 -21.32 -5.55
N VAL A 468 21.89 -21.14 -4.23
CA VAL A 468 21.46 -22.18 -3.29
C VAL A 468 19.94 -22.36 -3.39
N PHE A 469 19.51 -23.59 -3.63
CA PHE A 469 18.14 -23.91 -4.01
C PHE A 469 17.57 -25.02 -3.12
N SER A 470 16.31 -24.90 -2.72
CA SER A 470 15.64 -25.86 -1.83
C SER A 470 14.20 -26.16 -2.23
N ARG A 471 13.78 -27.40 -2.01
CA ARG A 471 12.39 -27.86 -1.97
C ARG A 471 11.92 -27.90 -0.52
N PHE A 472 10.75 -27.35 -0.23
CA PHE A 472 10.11 -27.33 1.09
C PHE A 472 8.75 -28.03 1.01
N ASP A 473 8.43 -28.90 1.97
CA ASP A 473 7.11 -29.53 2.09
C ASP A 473 6.39 -28.99 3.34
N LYS A 474 5.27 -28.30 3.14
CA LYS A 474 4.45 -27.71 4.22
C LYS A 474 3.80 -28.75 5.15
N ARG A 475 3.67 -30.02 4.74
CA ARG A 475 3.06 -31.10 5.53
C ARG A 475 3.96 -31.55 6.68
N THR A 476 5.27 -31.53 6.45
CA THR A 476 6.29 -32.04 7.36
C THR A 476 7.20 -30.94 7.92
N GLY A 477 7.27 -29.79 7.24
CA GLY A 477 8.30 -28.77 7.47
C GLY A 477 9.68 -29.16 6.94
N GLU A 478 9.80 -30.26 6.17
CA GLU A 478 11.06 -30.70 5.60
C GLU A 478 11.58 -29.70 4.55
N ARG A 479 12.90 -29.46 4.57
CA ARG A 479 13.61 -28.64 3.58
C ARG A 479 14.77 -29.44 3.00
N MET A 480 14.67 -29.80 1.73
CA MET A 480 15.69 -30.54 0.99
C MET A 480 16.49 -29.61 0.06
N GLY A 481 17.82 -29.59 0.20
CA GLY A 481 18.71 -28.81 -0.67
C GLY A 481 18.91 -29.51 -2.02
N ILE A 482 18.57 -28.83 -3.12
CA ILE A 482 18.49 -29.41 -4.48
C ILE A 482 19.23 -28.57 -5.54
N GLN A 483 20.23 -27.76 -5.15
CA GLN A 483 21.05 -26.98 -6.07
C GLN A 483 21.85 -27.89 -7.05
N PRO A 484 21.85 -27.62 -8.36
CA PRO A 484 22.74 -28.31 -9.32
C PRO A 484 24.22 -28.09 -8.98
N ARG A 485 25.08 -29.05 -9.31
CA ARG A 485 26.52 -28.96 -9.07
C ARG A 485 27.31 -29.17 -10.37
N ALA A 486 28.52 -28.63 -10.42
CA ALA A 486 29.49 -28.93 -11.47
C ALA A 486 29.81 -30.44 -11.46
N GLY A 487 30.10 -30.99 -12.64
CA GLY A 487 30.66 -32.33 -12.76
C GLY A 487 32.08 -32.43 -12.18
N GLN A 488 32.61 -33.66 -12.13
CA GLN A 488 34.04 -33.83 -11.89
C GLN A 488 34.83 -33.14 -13.02
N ASP A 489 35.88 -32.41 -12.66
CA ASP A 489 36.77 -31.69 -13.58
C ASP A 489 36.07 -30.64 -14.49
N GLU A 490 34.87 -30.18 -14.12
CA GLU A 490 34.20 -29.03 -14.75
C GLU A 490 34.57 -27.69 -14.08
N GLU A 491 34.64 -26.62 -14.87
CA GLU A 491 34.77 -25.24 -14.40
C GLU A 491 33.63 -24.82 -13.43
N PRO A 492 33.91 -24.01 -12.39
CA PRO A 492 32.91 -23.56 -11.43
C PRO A 492 31.73 -22.83 -12.07
N LEU A 493 30.52 -23.25 -11.69
CA LEU A 493 29.27 -22.66 -12.17
C LEU A 493 29.08 -21.23 -11.63
N ARG A 494 28.83 -20.27 -12.53
CA ARG A 494 28.58 -18.88 -12.18
C ARG A 494 27.08 -18.66 -11.96
N TYR A 495 26.69 -18.67 -10.70
CA TYR A 495 25.34 -18.32 -10.25
C TYR A 495 25.20 -16.82 -10.01
N ASN A 496 24.00 -16.28 -10.27
CA ASN A 496 23.67 -14.92 -9.83
C ASN A 496 23.42 -14.92 -8.31
N TRP A 497 23.55 -13.76 -7.68
CA TRP A 497 23.01 -13.52 -6.34
C TRP A 497 21.52 -13.91 -6.27
N ASP A 498 20.74 -13.44 -7.24
CA ASP A 498 19.33 -13.74 -7.47
C ASP A 498 19.21 -14.69 -8.68
N THR A 499 19.29 -16.00 -8.44
CA THR A 499 19.40 -16.99 -9.52
C THR A 499 18.01 -17.40 -10.07
N PRO A 500 17.78 -17.31 -11.40
CA PRO A 500 16.48 -17.60 -12.00
C PRO A 500 16.21 -19.10 -12.16
N PHE A 501 14.97 -19.49 -11.86
CA PHE A 501 14.46 -20.85 -12.07
C PHE A 501 12.95 -20.84 -12.35
N LEU A 502 12.41 -21.94 -12.87
CA LEU A 502 10.96 -22.15 -13.05
C LEU A 502 10.55 -23.62 -12.88
N ILE A 503 9.25 -23.83 -12.68
CA ILE A 503 8.56 -25.12 -12.86
C ILE A 503 7.98 -25.11 -14.28
N SER A 504 8.13 -26.21 -15.02
CA SER A 504 7.67 -26.29 -16.40
C SER A 504 6.14 -26.20 -16.49
N PRO A 505 5.57 -25.38 -17.40
CA PRO A 505 4.12 -25.39 -17.66
C PRO A 505 3.63 -26.71 -18.29
N HIS A 506 4.52 -27.61 -18.72
CA HIS A 506 4.19 -28.90 -19.31
C HIS A 506 4.35 -30.09 -18.35
N SER A 507 4.98 -29.88 -17.18
CA SER A 507 5.11 -30.91 -16.15
C SER A 507 5.46 -30.28 -14.79
N HIS A 508 4.57 -30.43 -13.81
CA HIS A 508 4.76 -29.87 -12.47
C HIS A 508 5.98 -30.48 -11.71
N THR A 509 6.45 -31.67 -12.11
CA THR A 509 7.68 -32.26 -11.56
C THR A 509 8.96 -31.76 -12.24
N ARG A 510 8.87 -31.05 -13.37
CA ARG A 510 10.03 -30.57 -14.11
C ARG A 510 10.45 -29.17 -13.64
N LEU A 511 11.73 -29.03 -13.31
CA LEU A 511 12.37 -27.79 -12.94
C LEU A 511 13.45 -27.40 -13.95
N TYR A 512 13.59 -26.11 -14.20
CA TYR A 512 14.74 -25.53 -14.91
C TYR A 512 15.47 -24.54 -14.00
N TYR A 513 16.80 -24.63 -13.93
CA TYR A 513 17.65 -23.82 -13.04
C TYR A 513 18.87 -23.32 -13.83
N ALA A 514 19.15 -22.01 -13.85
CA ALA A 514 20.14 -21.44 -14.76
C ALA A 514 21.33 -20.77 -14.04
N ALA A 515 22.52 -21.30 -14.27
CA ALA A 515 23.80 -20.65 -13.99
C ALA A 515 24.30 -19.96 -15.27
N ASN A 516 25.61 -19.99 -15.55
CA ASN A 516 26.14 -19.82 -16.91
C ASN A 516 25.81 -21.00 -17.85
N LYS A 517 25.25 -22.10 -17.32
CA LYS A 517 24.62 -23.23 -18.06
C LYS A 517 23.18 -23.42 -17.58
N LEU A 518 22.29 -23.93 -18.43
CA LEU A 518 20.93 -24.32 -18.05
C LEU A 518 20.88 -25.79 -17.64
N PHE A 519 20.27 -26.05 -16.48
CA PHE A 519 20.02 -27.39 -15.94
C PHE A 519 18.53 -27.69 -15.98
N ARG A 520 18.17 -28.94 -16.30
CA ARG A 520 16.81 -29.49 -16.19
C ARG A 520 16.77 -30.63 -15.19
N SER A 521 15.76 -30.67 -14.34
CA SER A 521 15.35 -31.86 -13.59
C SER A 521 13.95 -32.25 -14.03
N ASP A 522 13.69 -33.52 -14.32
CA ASP A 522 12.32 -34.02 -14.54
C ASP A 522 11.69 -34.58 -13.24
N GLN A 523 12.42 -34.53 -12.12
CA GLN A 523 12.17 -35.26 -10.88
C GLN A 523 12.28 -34.35 -9.65
N ARG A 524 11.56 -33.22 -9.66
CA ARG A 524 11.43 -32.25 -8.55
C ARG A 524 12.77 -31.74 -7.96
N GLY A 525 13.88 -31.83 -8.70
CA GLY A 525 15.23 -31.44 -8.27
C GLY A 525 16.12 -32.58 -7.76
N ASP A 526 15.62 -33.82 -7.67
CA ASP A 526 16.37 -34.97 -7.12
C ASP A 526 17.54 -35.42 -8.02
N ARG A 527 17.48 -35.09 -9.32
CA ARG A 527 18.54 -35.31 -10.31
C ARG A 527 18.52 -34.23 -11.38
N TRP A 528 19.68 -33.75 -11.79
CA TRP A 528 19.85 -32.69 -12.79
C TRP A 528 20.61 -33.17 -14.02
N THR A 529 20.25 -32.63 -15.18
CA THR A 529 20.90 -32.81 -16.47
C THR A 529 21.26 -31.43 -17.03
N VAL A 530 22.51 -31.23 -17.46
CA VAL A 530 22.91 -30.04 -18.22
C VAL A 530 22.30 -30.09 -19.62
N ILE A 531 21.64 -29.02 -20.05
CA ILE A 531 20.98 -28.93 -21.36
C ILE A 531 21.44 -27.72 -22.20
N SER A 532 22.57 -27.11 -21.86
CA SER A 532 23.22 -26.08 -22.67
C SER A 532 24.75 -26.11 -22.53
N GLY A 533 25.44 -25.47 -23.48
CA GLY A 533 26.80 -24.98 -23.25
C GLY A 533 26.80 -23.72 -22.38
N GLU A 534 27.89 -22.96 -22.48
CA GLU A 534 28.00 -21.60 -21.94
C GLU A 534 26.98 -20.67 -22.61
N LEU A 535 26.19 -19.97 -21.79
CA LEU A 535 25.07 -19.11 -22.23
C LEU A 535 25.45 -17.63 -22.31
N SER A 536 26.44 -17.19 -21.54
CA SER A 536 26.91 -15.80 -21.48
C SER A 536 27.94 -15.48 -22.58
N ARG A 537 28.42 -14.23 -22.63
CA ARG A 537 29.58 -13.83 -23.44
C ARG A 537 30.92 -14.32 -22.84
N ALA A 538 30.91 -14.83 -21.60
CA ALA A 538 32.10 -15.25 -20.84
C ALA A 538 33.20 -14.17 -20.77
N LEU A 539 32.81 -12.90 -20.61
CA LEU A 539 33.73 -11.77 -20.53
C LEU A 539 34.50 -11.72 -19.20
N ASP A 540 35.82 -11.51 -19.28
CA ASP A 540 36.60 -11.09 -18.13
C ASP A 540 36.22 -9.66 -17.71
N ARG A 541 35.50 -9.56 -16.59
CA ARG A 541 35.05 -8.30 -15.99
C ARG A 541 36.17 -7.36 -15.58
N ASP A 542 37.38 -7.86 -15.35
CA ASP A 542 38.54 -7.05 -14.96
C ASP A 542 39.17 -6.32 -16.17
N GLN A 543 38.76 -6.67 -17.40
CA GLN A 543 39.10 -5.91 -18.61
C GLN A 543 38.13 -4.76 -18.92
N LEU A 544 36.97 -4.70 -18.24
CA LEU A 544 35.96 -3.67 -18.48
C LEU A 544 36.33 -2.37 -17.72
N PRO A 545 36.46 -1.22 -18.42
CA PRO A 545 36.90 0.02 -17.80
C PRO A 545 35.82 0.64 -16.90
N VAL A 546 36.25 1.25 -15.80
CA VAL A 546 35.40 1.93 -14.82
C VAL A 546 36.06 3.26 -14.44
N MET A 547 35.32 4.38 -14.49
CA MET A 547 35.90 5.73 -14.43
C MET A 547 37.03 5.95 -15.47
N GLY A 548 36.85 5.44 -16.70
CA GLY A 548 37.81 5.61 -17.80
C GLY A 548 39.09 4.77 -17.76
N LYS A 549 39.33 3.98 -16.70
CA LYS A 549 40.51 3.11 -16.57
C LYS A 549 40.15 1.67 -16.18
N ARG A 550 41.07 0.73 -16.41
CA ARG A 550 41.03 -0.58 -15.73
C ARG A 550 41.65 -0.41 -14.34
N TRP A 551 41.06 -1.03 -13.32
CA TRP A 551 41.54 -0.94 -11.93
C TRP A 551 42.36 -2.19 -11.57
N GLY A 552 43.43 -2.01 -10.79
CA GLY A 552 44.24 -3.13 -10.26
C GLY A 552 43.43 -4.04 -9.32
N PRO A 553 43.97 -5.20 -8.90
CA PRO A 553 43.27 -6.10 -7.98
C PRO A 553 43.05 -5.47 -6.60
N ASP A 554 43.99 -4.62 -6.15
CA ASP A 554 44.05 -4.05 -4.80
C ASP A 554 43.11 -2.85 -4.59
N ALA A 555 42.29 -2.49 -5.58
CA ALA A 555 41.36 -1.35 -5.50
C ALA A 555 40.32 -1.56 -4.39
N VAL A 556 39.95 -0.48 -3.70
CA VAL A 556 39.14 -0.53 -2.47
C VAL A 556 37.81 -1.28 -2.69
N ALA A 557 37.66 -2.38 -1.92
CA ALA A 557 36.54 -3.33 -1.97
C ALA A 557 36.11 -3.73 -3.40
N LYS A 558 37.08 -3.93 -4.31
CA LYS A 558 36.83 -4.29 -5.70
C LYS A 558 35.93 -5.53 -5.82
N HIS A 559 34.93 -5.44 -6.70
CA HIS A 559 33.90 -6.47 -6.90
C HIS A 559 33.00 -6.78 -5.67
N ALA A 560 33.17 -6.13 -4.53
CA ALA A 560 32.41 -6.46 -3.31
C ALA A 560 30.89 -6.30 -3.50
N SER A 561 30.14 -7.20 -2.84
CA SER A 561 28.68 -7.34 -3.01
C SER A 561 28.22 -7.32 -4.46
N THR A 562 28.84 -8.12 -5.34
CA THR A 562 28.50 -8.23 -6.77
C THR A 562 28.35 -9.70 -7.17
N SER A 563 27.55 -10.00 -8.21
CA SER A 563 27.37 -11.36 -8.75
C SER A 563 28.61 -11.82 -9.53
N PHE A 564 28.72 -13.12 -9.81
CA PHE A 564 29.75 -13.67 -10.69
C PHE A 564 29.39 -13.38 -12.16
N TYR A 565 29.96 -12.32 -12.74
CA TYR A 565 29.60 -11.82 -14.07
C TYR A 565 29.65 -12.90 -15.17
N GLY A 566 28.74 -12.81 -16.14
CA GLY A 566 28.54 -13.84 -17.16
C GLY A 566 27.71 -14.99 -16.61
N ASN A 567 26.48 -14.70 -16.16
CA ASN A 567 25.50 -15.65 -15.61
C ASN A 567 24.10 -15.42 -16.22
N ALA A 568 23.19 -16.38 -16.03
CA ALA A 568 21.78 -16.20 -16.36
C ALA A 568 21.03 -15.38 -15.28
N THR A 569 20.13 -14.52 -15.74
CA THR A 569 19.34 -13.56 -14.95
C THR A 569 17.82 -13.76 -15.11
N ALA A 570 17.41 -14.35 -16.22
CA ALA A 570 16.03 -14.71 -16.52
C ALA A 570 15.97 -16.05 -17.25
N VAL A 571 14.94 -16.86 -16.98
CA VAL A 571 14.60 -18.07 -17.74
C VAL A 571 13.09 -18.17 -17.84
N ASP A 572 12.58 -18.56 -19.01
CA ASP A 572 11.18 -18.92 -19.23
C ASP A 572 10.99 -20.05 -20.25
N GLU A 573 9.89 -20.81 -20.15
CA GLU A 573 9.48 -21.87 -21.10
C GLU A 573 8.11 -21.54 -21.68
N SER A 574 7.94 -21.65 -23.00
CA SER A 574 6.66 -21.35 -23.67
C SER A 574 5.54 -22.26 -23.17
N PRO A 575 4.44 -21.74 -22.58
CA PRO A 575 3.27 -22.53 -22.20
C PRO A 575 2.50 -23.13 -23.39
N ARG A 576 2.97 -22.91 -24.63
CA ARG A 576 2.40 -23.43 -25.88
C ARG A 576 3.27 -24.46 -26.60
N GLN A 577 4.54 -24.62 -26.22
CA GLN A 577 5.45 -25.60 -26.82
C GLN A 577 6.48 -26.08 -25.79
N GLU A 578 6.46 -27.38 -25.48
CA GLU A 578 7.46 -28.02 -24.62
C GLU A 578 8.86 -27.89 -25.22
N GLY A 579 9.85 -27.51 -24.41
CA GLY A 579 11.24 -27.37 -24.84
C GLY A 579 11.56 -26.11 -25.66
N LEU A 580 10.59 -25.21 -25.88
CA LEU A 580 10.83 -23.85 -26.36
C LEU A 580 11.19 -22.95 -25.16
N LEU A 581 12.49 -22.75 -24.95
CA LEU A 581 13.06 -22.08 -23.78
C LEU A 581 13.83 -20.83 -24.18
N TYR A 582 13.74 -19.81 -23.32
CA TYR A 582 14.46 -18.54 -23.44
C TYR A 582 15.28 -18.31 -22.17
N VAL A 583 16.56 -17.96 -22.29
CA VAL A 583 17.44 -17.56 -21.18
C VAL A 583 18.06 -16.20 -21.46
N GLY A 584 18.04 -15.31 -20.46
CA GLY A 584 18.67 -13.98 -20.51
C GLY A 584 19.87 -13.91 -19.56
N THR A 585 20.86 -13.06 -19.88
CA THR A 585 22.11 -12.95 -19.10
C THR A 585 22.39 -11.54 -18.58
N ASP A 586 23.32 -11.45 -17.61
CA ASP A 586 23.77 -10.17 -17.04
C ASP A 586 24.72 -9.39 -17.97
N ASP A 587 25.23 -10.03 -19.02
CA ASP A 587 26.03 -9.44 -20.10
C ASP A 587 25.25 -9.23 -21.42
N GLY A 588 23.91 -9.25 -21.35
CA GLY A 588 23.01 -8.73 -22.37
C GLY A 588 22.69 -9.67 -23.54
N LEU A 589 22.82 -10.98 -23.36
CA LEU A 589 22.39 -11.97 -24.34
C LEU A 589 20.97 -12.47 -24.08
N ILE A 590 20.27 -12.85 -25.15
CA ILE A 590 19.16 -13.80 -25.07
C ILE A 590 19.55 -15.07 -25.86
N GLN A 591 19.42 -16.22 -25.22
CA GLN A 591 19.66 -17.54 -25.77
C GLN A 591 18.32 -18.26 -25.95
N VAL A 592 18.08 -18.88 -27.11
CA VAL A 592 16.83 -19.57 -27.43
C VAL A 592 17.11 -21.00 -27.88
N THR A 593 16.37 -21.97 -27.34
CA THR A 593 16.27 -23.33 -27.90
C THR A 593 14.81 -23.62 -28.23
N GLU A 594 14.58 -24.34 -29.32
CA GLU A 594 13.23 -24.66 -29.83
C GLU A 594 12.96 -26.19 -29.74
N ASP A 595 13.94 -26.98 -29.27
CA ASP A 595 13.95 -28.45 -29.27
C ASP A 595 14.35 -29.12 -27.93
N GLY A 596 14.24 -28.40 -26.82
CA GLY A 596 14.56 -28.89 -25.47
C GLY A 596 16.04 -28.85 -25.07
N GLY A 597 16.86 -28.06 -25.77
CA GLY A 597 18.25 -27.78 -25.43
C GLY A 597 19.29 -28.47 -26.32
N LYS A 598 18.89 -29.07 -27.44
CA LYS A 598 19.81 -29.74 -28.37
C LYS A 598 20.48 -28.73 -29.30
N ASN A 599 19.74 -27.71 -29.73
CA ASN A 599 20.24 -26.60 -30.53
C ASN A 599 19.92 -25.25 -29.88
N TRP A 600 20.92 -24.36 -29.81
CA TRP A 600 20.80 -23.04 -29.18
C TRP A 600 21.14 -21.93 -30.17
N ARG A 601 20.33 -20.88 -30.19
CA ARG A 601 20.50 -19.65 -30.98
C ARG A 601 20.70 -18.45 -30.05
N LYS A 602 21.88 -17.85 -30.15
CA LYS A 602 22.26 -16.61 -29.45
C LYS A 602 21.73 -15.37 -30.17
N ILE A 603 21.27 -14.38 -29.40
CA ILE A 603 20.83 -13.06 -29.86
C ILE A 603 21.61 -12.02 -29.04
N GLU A 604 22.28 -11.07 -29.72
CA GLU A 604 23.19 -10.10 -29.07
C GLU A 604 22.78 -8.63 -29.24
N LYS A 605 21.74 -8.33 -30.03
CA LYS A 605 21.39 -6.95 -30.41
C LYS A 605 19.88 -6.77 -30.49
N PHE A 606 19.38 -5.70 -29.87
CA PHE A 606 17.96 -5.42 -29.72
C PHE A 606 17.68 -3.95 -30.05
N PRO A 607 16.61 -3.59 -30.80
CA PRO A 607 16.42 -2.22 -31.27
C PRO A 607 16.32 -1.18 -30.14
N GLY A 608 17.31 -0.29 -30.08
CA GLY A 608 17.39 0.81 -29.13
C GLY A 608 17.99 0.46 -27.76
N VAL A 609 18.26 -0.83 -27.47
CA VAL A 609 18.91 -1.26 -26.21
C VAL A 609 20.43 -1.18 -26.37
N PRO A 610 21.16 -0.57 -25.41
CA PRO A 610 22.63 -0.58 -25.40
C PRO A 610 23.22 -1.99 -25.24
N ASP A 611 24.44 -2.20 -25.73
CA ASP A 611 25.17 -3.46 -25.52
C ASP A 611 25.52 -3.66 -24.04
N LEU A 612 25.65 -4.92 -23.61
CA LEU A 612 25.85 -5.34 -22.21
C LEU A 612 24.77 -4.89 -21.22
N THR A 613 23.57 -4.54 -21.69
CA THR A 613 22.43 -4.21 -20.80
C THR A 613 21.86 -5.47 -20.15
N TYR A 614 21.69 -5.48 -18.83
CA TYR A 614 21.18 -6.60 -18.04
C TYR A 614 19.78 -7.04 -18.50
N VAL A 615 19.57 -8.32 -18.83
CA VAL A 615 18.22 -8.84 -19.12
C VAL A 615 17.47 -9.01 -17.80
N SER A 616 16.48 -8.16 -17.51
CA SER A 616 15.78 -8.16 -16.22
C SER A 616 14.63 -9.16 -16.14
N ARG A 617 13.89 -9.35 -17.24
CA ARG A 617 12.78 -10.29 -17.36
C ARG A 617 12.67 -10.85 -18.78
N LEU A 618 12.24 -12.12 -18.85
CA LEU A 618 11.70 -12.76 -20.04
C LEU A 618 10.30 -13.27 -19.70
N LEU A 619 9.39 -13.22 -20.66
CA LEU A 619 8.06 -13.84 -20.56
C LEU A 619 7.67 -14.41 -21.93
N ALA A 620 7.53 -15.72 -22.05
CA ALA A 620 6.92 -16.36 -23.19
C ALA A 620 5.39 -16.21 -23.10
N SER A 621 4.73 -15.95 -24.23
CA SER A 621 3.28 -15.74 -24.22
C SER A 621 2.54 -17.04 -23.91
N GLN A 622 1.57 -16.95 -23.01
CA GLN A 622 0.64 -18.06 -22.74
C GLN A 622 -0.46 -18.16 -23.80
N HIS A 623 -0.50 -17.24 -24.76
CA HIS A 623 -1.46 -17.23 -25.87
C HIS A 623 -0.82 -17.72 -27.17
N GLU A 624 0.33 -17.17 -27.56
CA GLU A 624 0.93 -17.32 -28.89
C GLU A 624 2.34 -17.93 -28.84
N THR A 625 2.54 -19.11 -29.43
CA THR A 625 3.77 -19.94 -29.27
C THR A 625 5.08 -19.20 -29.51
N ASN A 626 5.13 -18.42 -30.59
CA ASN A 626 6.33 -17.69 -31.02
C ASN A 626 6.44 -16.28 -30.41
N THR A 627 5.51 -15.87 -29.54
CA THR A 627 5.59 -14.58 -28.86
C THR A 627 6.40 -14.69 -27.59
N VAL A 628 7.39 -13.81 -27.45
CA VAL A 628 8.16 -13.62 -26.22
C VAL A 628 8.40 -12.13 -25.99
N TYR A 629 8.34 -11.72 -24.74
CA TYR A 629 8.63 -10.36 -24.29
C TYR A 629 9.95 -10.36 -23.51
N ALA A 630 10.70 -9.27 -23.62
CA ALA A 630 11.95 -9.07 -22.89
C ALA A 630 11.99 -7.66 -22.29
N ALA A 631 12.40 -7.58 -21.03
CA ALA A 631 12.73 -6.32 -20.36
C ALA A 631 14.24 -6.28 -20.08
N PHE A 632 14.82 -5.10 -20.22
CA PHE A 632 16.24 -4.83 -20.02
C PHE A 632 16.40 -3.68 -19.03
N ASP A 633 17.45 -3.73 -18.20
CA ASP A 633 17.71 -2.75 -17.15
C ASP A 633 19.13 -2.18 -17.28
N ASN A 634 19.21 -0.88 -17.57
CA ASN A 634 20.48 -0.18 -17.80
C ASN A 634 20.82 0.85 -16.69
N HIS A 635 20.09 0.89 -15.57
CA HIS A 635 20.34 1.91 -14.53
C HIS A 635 21.76 1.84 -13.97
N LYS A 636 22.38 0.65 -14.00
CA LYS A 636 23.78 0.40 -13.61
C LYS A 636 24.82 0.97 -14.58
N ASN A 637 24.39 1.71 -15.60
CA ASN A 637 25.21 2.57 -16.47
C ASN A 637 24.70 4.03 -16.49
N ALA A 638 23.88 4.43 -15.51
CA ALA A 638 23.17 5.72 -15.41
C ALA A 638 22.16 6.01 -16.54
N ASP A 639 21.53 4.95 -17.05
CA ASP A 639 20.47 5.01 -18.05
C ASP A 639 19.20 4.36 -17.50
N PHE A 640 18.22 5.20 -17.14
CA PHE A 640 17.01 4.80 -16.42
C PHE A 640 15.81 4.52 -17.33
N ALA A 641 16.04 4.35 -18.64
CA ALA A 641 14.98 4.22 -19.64
C ALA A 641 14.21 2.88 -19.55
N PRO A 642 12.89 2.87 -19.81
CA PRO A 642 12.07 1.65 -19.81
C PRO A 642 12.28 0.83 -21.09
N TYR A 643 13.28 -0.05 -21.08
CA TYR A 643 13.52 -0.99 -22.18
C TYR A 643 12.61 -2.23 -22.08
N LEU A 644 11.50 -2.19 -22.81
CA LEU A 644 10.59 -3.32 -23.02
C LEU A 644 10.45 -3.60 -24.52
N LEU A 645 10.60 -4.86 -24.93
CA LEU A 645 10.48 -5.32 -26.31
C LEU A 645 9.62 -6.58 -26.43
N LYS A 646 9.02 -6.80 -27.61
CA LYS A 646 8.27 -7.99 -28.00
C LYS A 646 8.83 -8.58 -29.29
N SER A 647 8.96 -9.90 -29.33
CA SER A 647 9.10 -10.72 -30.53
C SER A 647 7.79 -11.46 -30.80
N THR A 648 7.55 -11.82 -32.06
CA THR A 648 6.47 -12.73 -32.50
C THR A 648 6.99 -13.88 -33.36
N ASP A 649 8.30 -14.13 -33.34
CA ASP A 649 9.03 -15.09 -34.19
C ASP A 649 10.07 -15.91 -33.40
N ALA A 650 9.78 -16.14 -32.12
CA ALA A 650 10.64 -16.78 -31.11
C ALA A 650 12.01 -16.11 -30.96
N GLY A 651 12.04 -14.78 -30.99
CA GLY A 651 13.22 -13.94 -30.77
C GLY A 651 14.14 -13.79 -31.97
N ARG A 652 13.65 -13.94 -33.22
CA ARG A 652 14.44 -13.66 -34.43
C ARG A 652 14.43 -12.16 -34.76
N SER A 653 13.33 -11.46 -34.46
CA SER A 653 13.20 -10.00 -34.52
C SER A 653 12.45 -9.46 -33.31
N TRP A 654 12.66 -8.17 -33.00
CA TRP A 654 12.17 -7.53 -31.77
C TRP A 654 11.65 -6.12 -32.06
N THR A 655 10.52 -5.76 -31.45
CA THR A 655 9.88 -4.43 -31.56
C THR A 655 9.73 -3.80 -30.17
N PRO A 656 10.13 -2.52 -29.96
CA PRO A 656 9.94 -1.83 -28.68
C PRO A 656 8.47 -1.60 -28.31
N LEU A 657 8.12 -1.86 -27.05
CA LEU A 657 6.79 -1.63 -26.45
C LEU A 657 6.79 -0.54 -25.37
N LYS A 658 7.84 0.29 -25.27
CA LYS A 658 7.91 1.34 -24.23
C LYS A 658 6.76 2.36 -24.29
N ALA A 659 6.25 2.63 -25.49
CA ALA A 659 5.22 3.63 -25.79
C ALA A 659 5.34 4.92 -24.94
N ASN A 660 4.43 5.11 -23.98
CA ASN A 660 4.35 6.27 -23.09
C ASN A 660 4.74 5.97 -21.62
N LEU A 661 5.49 4.90 -21.34
CA LEU A 661 6.07 4.68 -20.01
C LEU A 661 7.01 5.84 -19.63
N PRO A 662 7.16 6.18 -18.33
CA PRO A 662 8.05 7.24 -17.88
C PRO A 662 9.49 7.00 -18.33
N ALA A 663 10.18 8.04 -18.81
CA ALA A 663 11.57 7.94 -19.26
C ALA A 663 12.59 7.71 -18.11
N ASN A 664 12.15 7.80 -16.87
CA ASN A 664 12.89 7.47 -15.66
C ASN A 664 12.10 6.41 -14.88
N GLY A 665 12.58 5.16 -14.90
CA GLY A 665 11.89 4.02 -14.31
C GLY A 665 12.06 2.77 -15.19
N PRO A 666 13.15 1.99 -15.02
CA PRO A 666 13.34 0.74 -15.75
C PRO A 666 12.18 -0.25 -15.47
N VAL A 667 11.95 -1.16 -16.43
CA VAL A 667 10.94 -2.21 -16.29
C VAL A 667 11.54 -3.40 -15.54
N LEU A 668 10.98 -3.67 -14.38
CA LEU A 668 11.47 -4.66 -13.41
C LEU A 668 10.61 -5.92 -13.39
N ALA A 669 9.35 -5.83 -13.82
CA ALA A 669 8.41 -6.94 -13.84
C ALA A 669 7.45 -6.85 -15.04
N LEU A 670 6.94 -8.00 -15.49
CA LEU A 670 5.99 -8.12 -16.60
C LEU A 670 5.06 -9.31 -16.35
N ALA A 671 3.77 -9.13 -16.62
CA ALA A 671 2.79 -10.21 -16.67
C ALA A 671 1.83 -10.01 -17.86
N GLU A 672 1.45 -11.11 -18.51
CA GLU A 672 0.41 -11.16 -19.54
C GLU A 672 -0.88 -11.71 -18.91
N ASP A 673 -2.04 -11.13 -19.21
CA ASP A 673 -3.32 -11.66 -18.73
C ASP A 673 -3.61 -13.04 -19.33
N HIS A 674 -4.20 -13.91 -18.51
CA HIS A 674 -4.44 -15.31 -18.86
C HIS A 674 -5.69 -15.53 -19.73
N ILE A 675 -6.45 -14.48 -20.05
CA ILE A 675 -7.61 -14.53 -20.97
C ILE A 675 -7.43 -13.60 -22.17
N SER A 676 -6.94 -12.36 -21.98
CA SER A 676 -6.77 -11.37 -23.06
C SER A 676 -5.30 -11.18 -23.45
N PRO A 677 -4.86 -11.56 -24.66
CA PRO A 677 -3.47 -11.37 -25.13
C PRO A 677 -3.06 -9.90 -25.32
N ASN A 678 -3.99 -8.95 -25.20
CA ASN A 678 -3.72 -7.52 -25.27
C ASN A 678 -3.62 -6.84 -23.89
N LEU A 679 -4.07 -7.52 -22.82
CA LEU A 679 -3.98 -7.01 -21.46
C LEU A 679 -2.62 -7.42 -20.86
N LEU A 680 -1.74 -6.42 -20.71
CA LEU A 680 -0.39 -6.58 -20.18
C LEU A 680 -0.22 -5.72 -18.93
N PHE A 681 0.59 -6.18 -17.97
CA PHE A 681 0.95 -5.46 -16.75
C PHE A 681 2.48 -5.34 -16.64
N VAL A 682 3.00 -4.18 -16.25
CA VAL A 682 4.43 -3.98 -15.98
C VAL A 682 4.68 -3.32 -14.63
N GLY A 683 5.66 -3.86 -13.90
CA GLY A 683 6.23 -3.25 -12.70
C GLY A 683 7.47 -2.46 -13.05
N THR A 684 7.61 -1.29 -12.44
CA THR A 684 8.73 -0.36 -12.63
C THR A 684 9.27 0.11 -11.28
N GLU A 685 10.39 0.82 -11.29
CA GLU A 685 10.96 1.47 -10.11
C GLU A 685 9.97 2.42 -9.39
N PHE A 686 8.95 2.96 -10.08
CA PHE A 686 8.00 3.93 -9.52
C PHE A 686 6.52 3.52 -9.68
N GLY A 687 6.25 2.21 -9.64
CA GLY A 687 4.91 1.63 -9.54
C GLY A 687 4.52 0.70 -10.70
N VAL A 688 3.24 0.36 -10.78
CA VAL A 688 2.68 -0.60 -11.75
C VAL A 688 1.79 0.07 -12.81
N PHE A 689 1.89 -0.40 -14.05
CA PHE A 689 1.12 0.06 -15.20
C PHE A 689 0.42 -1.12 -15.88
N PHE A 690 -0.67 -0.84 -16.60
CA PHE A 690 -1.32 -1.79 -17.50
C PHE A 690 -1.51 -1.21 -18.91
N SER A 691 -1.62 -2.09 -19.89
CA SER A 691 -2.02 -1.83 -21.28
C SER A 691 -3.22 -2.73 -21.58
N ILE A 692 -4.17 -2.27 -22.40
CA ILE A 692 -5.25 -3.12 -22.96
C ILE A 692 -5.11 -3.33 -24.49
N ASP A 693 -4.04 -2.79 -25.09
CA ASP A 693 -3.89 -2.67 -26.54
C ASP A 693 -2.62 -3.33 -27.09
N GLY A 694 -1.98 -4.20 -26.29
CA GLY A 694 -0.75 -4.92 -26.66
C GLY A 694 0.56 -4.15 -26.41
N GLY A 695 0.54 -3.12 -25.56
CA GLY A 695 1.70 -2.30 -25.20
C GLY A 695 1.86 -1.02 -26.01
N ARG A 696 0.80 -0.56 -26.68
CA ARG A 696 0.79 0.70 -27.46
C ARG A 696 0.39 1.91 -26.61
N LYS A 697 -0.35 1.70 -25.52
CA LYS A 697 -0.59 2.70 -24.48
C LYS A 697 -0.61 2.08 -23.08
N TRP A 698 0.18 2.66 -22.18
CA TRP A 698 0.28 2.28 -20.77
C TRP A 698 -0.43 3.29 -19.85
N VAL A 699 -1.13 2.79 -18.83
CA VAL A 699 -1.84 3.57 -17.81
C VAL A 699 -1.42 3.09 -16.42
N GLN A 700 -1.01 4.00 -15.53
CA GLN A 700 -0.55 3.66 -14.18
C GLN A 700 -1.75 3.33 -13.26
N LEU A 701 -1.66 2.27 -12.46
CA LEU A 701 -2.64 1.98 -11.41
C LEU A 701 -2.15 2.57 -10.09
N LYS A 702 -2.83 3.60 -9.58
CA LYS A 702 -2.48 4.31 -8.32
C LYS A 702 -3.44 4.06 -7.15
N GLY A 703 -4.48 3.25 -7.33
CA GLY A 703 -5.45 2.98 -6.27
C GLY A 703 -4.80 2.20 -5.14
N GLY A 704 -4.64 2.79 -3.95
CA GLY A 704 -4.14 2.09 -2.75
C GLY A 704 -2.65 1.70 -2.77
N LEU A 705 -1.88 2.13 -3.78
CA LEU A 705 -0.46 1.85 -3.92
C LEU A 705 0.35 3.17 -3.85
N PRO A 706 1.40 3.27 -3.03
CA PRO A 706 2.28 4.44 -2.99
C PRO A 706 3.24 4.48 -4.18
N THR A 707 4.05 5.53 -4.29
CA THR A 707 5.28 5.48 -5.12
C THR A 707 6.20 4.40 -4.54
N ILE A 708 6.47 3.32 -5.28
CA ILE A 708 7.30 2.18 -4.83
C ILE A 708 7.80 1.35 -6.02
N ALA A 709 8.98 0.73 -5.90
CA ALA A 709 9.43 -0.26 -6.88
C ALA A 709 8.62 -1.55 -6.80
N VAL A 710 8.07 -1.96 -7.95
CA VAL A 710 7.38 -3.24 -8.13
C VAL A 710 8.34 -4.19 -8.86
N ARG A 711 9.01 -5.05 -8.09
CA ARG A 711 10.08 -5.94 -8.59
C ARG A 711 9.54 -7.19 -9.28
N ASP A 712 8.31 -7.62 -8.96
CA ASP A 712 7.71 -8.80 -9.57
C ASP A 712 6.17 -8.78 -9.55
N LEU A 713 5.56 -9.58 -10.42
CA LEU A 713 4.11 -9.66 -10.66
C LEU A 713 3.65 -11.12 -10.77
N ALA A 714 2.64 -11.51 -9.98
CA ALA A 714 1.96 -12.80 -10.12
C ALA A 714 0.46 -12.62 -10.38
N ILE A 715 -0.12 -13.51 -11.19
CA ILE A 715 -1.54 -13.54 -11.51
C ILE A 715 -2.15 -14.82 -10.92
N GLN A 716 -3.09 -14.68 -10.00
CA GLN A 716 -3.92 -15.80 -9.55
C GLN A 716 -5.08 -15.99 -10.54
N LYS A 717 -4.98 -17.02 -11.38
CA LYS A 717 -5.89 -17.23 -12.52
C LYS A 717 -7.34 -17.53 -12.11
N ARG A 718 -7.56 -18.31 -11.04
CA ARG A 718 -8.91 -18.63 -10.54
C ARG A 718 -9.61 -17.41 -9.93
N GLU A 719 -8.83 -16.53 -9.31
CA GLU A 719 -9.40 -15.39 -8.58
C GLU A 719 -9.50 -14.10 -9.41
N ASP A 720 -8.83 -14.03 -10.56
CA ASP A 720 -8.53 -12.79 -11.28
C ASP A 720 -7.76 -11.77 -10.42
N ASP A 721 -6.93 -12.23 -9.48
CA ASP A 721 -6.18 -11.35 -8.57
C ASP A 721 -4.78 -11.05 -9.15
N LEU A 722 -4.37 -9.77 -9.12
CA LEU A 722 -3.00 -9.34 -9.47
C LEU A 722 -2.22 -9.07 -8.19
N VAL A 723 -1.13 -9.80 -7.98
CA VAL A 723 -0.27 -9.73 -6.80
C VAL A 723 1.05 -9.04 -7.17
N LEU A 724 1.46 -8.06 -6.36
CA LEU A 724 2.70 -7.30 -6.53
C LEU A 724 3.72 -7.67 -5.45
N GLY A 725 4.96 -7.97 -5.85
CA GLY A 725 6.12 -7.95 -4.96
C GLY A 725 6.74 -6.56 -4.96
N THR A 726 6.69 -5.84 -3.82
CA THR A 726 7.26 -4.49 -3.71
C THR A 726 8.53 -4.45 -2.88
N PHE A 727 9.51 -3.66 -3.32
CA PHE A 727 10.81 -3.57 -2.65
C PHE A 727 10.77 -2.51 -1.54
N GLY A 728 10.00 -2.77 -0.47
CA GLY A 728 10.02 -1.96 0.76
C GLY A 728 8.66 -1.52 1.29
N ARG A 729 7.56 -2.06 0.75
CA ARG A 729 6.20 -1.89 1.30
C ARG A 729 5.42 -3.22 1.41
N GLY A 730 6.11 -4.37 1.31
CA GLY A 730 5.51 -5.71 1.39
C GLY A 730 4.86 -6.19 0.08
N ILE A 731 3.90 -7.12 0.21
CA ILE A 731 3.07 -7.60 -0.90
C ILE A 731 1.77 -6.79 -0.99
N TYR A 732 1.31 -6.53 -2.21
CA TYR A 732 0.00 -5.92 -2.49
C TYR A 732 -0.85 -6.83 -3.38
N ILE A 733 -2.18 -6.76 -3.23
CA ILE A 733 -3.13 -7.50 -4.08
C ILE A 733 -4.19 -6.52 -4.62
N LEU A 734 -4.41 -6.51 -5.94
CA LEU A 734 -5.61 -5.97 -6.56
C LEU A 734 -6.57 -7.12 -6.81
N ASP A 735 -7.57 -7.27 -5.94
CA ASP A 735 -8.56 -8.33 -6.06
C ASP A 735 -9.42 -8.13 -7.33
N ASN A 736 -9.63 -9.21 -8.11
CA ASN A 736 -10.43 -9.26 -9.34
C ASN A 736 -10.17 -8.10 -10.35
N TYR A 737 -9.07 -8.13 -11.10
CA TYR A 737 -8.78 -7.16 -12.17
C TYR A 737 -9.60 -7.39 -13.45
N ALA A 738 -10.44 -8.43 -13.54
CA ALA A 738 -11.16 -8.83 -14.77
C ALA A 738 -11.89 -7.70 -15.52
N PRO A 739 -12.49 -6.67 -14.86
CA PRO A 739 -13.09 -5.53 -15.57
C PRO A 739 -12.14 -4.83 -16.56
N LEU A 740 -10.81 -4.86 -16.35
CA LEU A 740 -9.83 -4.31 -17.28
C LEU A 740 -9.92 -4.92 -18.69
N ARG A 741 -10.34 -6.18 -18.81
CA ARG A 741 -10.55 -6.87 -20.10
C ARG A 741 -11.68 -6.24 -20.94
N ALA A 742 -12.63 -5.56 -20.29
CA ALA A 742 -13.79 -4.93 -20.93
C ALA A 742 -13.67 -3.39 -21.04
N LEU A 743 -12.64 -2.79 -20.44
CA LEU A 743 -12.52 -1.33 -20.26
C LEU A 743 -11.87 -0.62 -21.45
N THR A 744 -12.42 -0.83 -22.66
CA THR A 744 -11.99 -0.15 -23.89
C THR A 744 -12.47 1.31 -23.94
N ALA A 745 -11.86 2.13 -24.82
CA ALA A 745 -12.32 3.49 -25.07
C ALA A 745 -13.80 3.53 -25.51
N GLU A 746 -14.28 2.52 -26.25
CA GLU A 746 -15.67 2.31 -26.63
C GLU A 746 -16.58 2.04 -25.43
N ALA A 747 -16.17 1.16 -24.51
CA ALA A 747 -16.92 0.84 -23.29
C ALA A 747 -17.00 2.02 -22.30
N LEU A 748 -16.11 3.01 -22.45
CA LEU A 748 -16.05 4.24 -21.63
C LEU A 748 -16.87 5.41 -22.20
N LYS A 749 -17.53 5.26 -23.36
CA LYS A 749 -18.39 6.30 -23.99
C LYS A 749 -19.76 6.52 -23.30
N PRO A 750 -20.48 5.48 -22.83
CA PRO A 750 -21.75 5.64 -22.12
C PRO A 750 -21.60 6.39 -20.78
N ASP A 751 -22.70 6.94 -20.26
CA ASP A 751 -22.75 7.60 -18.94
C ASP A 751 -22.22 6.71 -17.80
N ALA A 752 -22.46 5.40 -17.90
CA ALA A 752 -22.08 4.39 -16.92
C ALA A 752 -22.00 2.99 -17.56
N ALA A 753 -21.29 2.08 -16.91
CA ALA A 753 -21.28 0.66 -17.26
C ALA A 753 -21.15 -0.20 -15.98
N LEU A 754 -21.97 -1.25 -15.83
CA LEU A 754 -21.86 -2.23 -14.76
C LEU A 754 -21.17 -3.49 -15.30
N PHE A 755 -20.04 -3.88 -14.70
CA PHE A 755 -19.23 -5.00 -15.19
C PHE A 755 -19.69 -6.35 -14.65
N ALA A 756 -19.31 -7.43 -15.35
CA ALA A 756 -19.57 -8.80 -14.94
C ALA A 756 -19.12 -9.06 -13.50
N VAL A 757 -19.94 -9.79 -12.76
CA VAL A 757 -19.78 -10.02 -11.32
C VAL A 757 -19.25 -11.44 -11.10
N LYS A 758 -18.11 -11.56 -10.43
CA LYS A 758 -17.52 -12.83 -10.04
C LYS A 758 -18.38 -13.53 -8.99
N ASP A 759 -18.54 -14.85 -9.12
CA ASP A 759 -19.28 -15.68 -8.16
C ASP A 759 -18.71 -15.51 -6.72
N ALA A 760 -19.63 -15.36 -5.76
CA ALA A 760 -19.29 -14.98 -4.39
C ALA A 760 -19.26 -16.19 -3.45
N LEU A 761 -18.13 -16.37 -2.76
CA LEU A 761 -17.95 -17.45 -1.80
C LEU A 761 -18.52 -17.08 -0.43
N MET A 762 -19.64 -17.69 -0.05
CA MET A 762 -20.15 -17.66 1.32
C MET A 762 -19.33 -18.58 2.23
N TYR A 763 -18.92 -18.03 3.36
CA TYR A 763 -18.44 -18.76 4.53
C TYR A 763 -18.94 -18.03 5.78
N VAL A 764 -18.69 -18.60 6.97
CA VAL A 764 -18.93 -17.91 8.26
C VAL A 764 -17.62 -17.26 8.70
N PRO A 765 -17.51 -15.92 8.75
CA PRO A 765 -16.35 -15.25 9.34
C PRO A 765 -16.20 -15.59 10.82
N THR A 766 -14.97 -15.79 11.27
CA THR A 766 -14.62 -16.17 12.64
C THR A 766 -14.02 -15.00 13.41
N ALA A 767 -14.19 -14.97 14.74
CA ALA A 767 -13.61 -13.96 15.63
C ALA A 767 -12.66 -14.61 16.66
N PRO A 768 -11.52 -15.19 16.23
CA PRO A 768 -10.62 -15.94 17.12
C PRO A 768 -9.99 -15.09 18.23
N LEU A 769 -9.90 -13.77 18.04
CA LEU A 769 -9.42 -12.82 19.06
C LEU A 769 -10.53 -12.29 19.99
N GLY A 770 -11.74 -12.86 19.92
CA GLY A 770 -12.89 -12.49 20.76
C GLY A 770 -13.65 -11.22 20.33
N GLY A 771 -13.28 -10.62 19.19
CA GLY A 771 -13.90 -9.38 18.69
C GLY A 771 -13.58 -9.10 17.22
N ARG A 772 -13.89 -7.89 16.77
CA ARG A 772 -13.59 -7.37 15.42
C ARG A 772 -12.21 -6.70 15.37
N GLY A 773 -11.59 -6.65 14.20
CA GLY A 773 -10.28 -6.02 14.01
C GLY A 773 -9.22 -6.64 14.95
N LYS A 774 -8.40 -5.81 15.59
CA LYS A 774 -7.36 -6.25 16.54
C LYS A 774 -7.94 -6.78 17.88
N ALA A 775 -9.24 -6.62 18.12
CA ALA A 775 -9.90 -6.90 19.39
C ALA A 775 -9.07 -6.36 20.59
N PHE A 776 -8.76 -7.21 21.57
CA PHE A 776 -8.05 -6.82 22.79
C PHE A 776 -6.51 -6.94 22.70
N GLN A 777 -5.92 -7.06 21.50
CA GLN A 777 -4.47 -7.21 21.33
C GLN A 777 -3.67 -5.89 21.35
N GLY A 778 -4.36 -4.75 21.36
CA GLY A 778 -3.74 -3.41 21.34
C GLY A 778 -3.23 -2.99 19.96
N GLU A 779 -2.92 -1.70 19.82
CA GLU A 779 -2.64 -1.10 18.50
C GLU A 779 -1.33 -1.55 17.85
N SER A 780 -0.35 -2.00 18.63
CA SER A 780 0.90 -2.59 18.12
C SER A 780 0.72 -3.99 17.52
N PHE A 781 -0.47 -4.61 17.62
CA PHE A 781 -0.76 -5.86 16.94
C PHE A 781 -0.95 -5.64 15.43
N PHE A 782 -0.14 -6.29 14.61
CA PHE A 782 -0.27 -6.22 13.15
C PHE A 782 -1.32 -7.20 12.62
N ALA A 783 -2.28 -6.65 11.86
CA ALA A 783 -3.10 -7.41 10.94
C ALA A 783 -3.35 -6.60 9.66
N ALA A 784 -3.23 -7.25 8.50
CA ALA A 784 -3.56 -6.72 7.19
C ALA A 784 -5.01 -7.05 6.82
N GLU A 785 -5.67 -6.17 6.06
CA GLU A 785 -7.09 -6.33 5.76
C GLU A 785 -7.38 -7.53 4.84
N ASN A 786 -8.38 -8.33 5.24
CA ASN A 786 -9.08 -9.21 4.32
C ASN A 786 -9.88 -8.37 3.31
N PRO A 787 -9.99 -8.80 2.04
CA PRO A 787 -10.85 -8.13 1.08
C PRO A 787 -12.33 -8.26 1.52
N PRO A 788 -13.22 -7.33 1.12
CA PRO A 788 -14.59 -7.29 1.60
C PRO A 788 -15.34 -8.62 1.46
N PHE A 789 -16.01 -9.04 2.53
CA PHE A 789 -16.80 -10.27 2.54
C PHE A 789 -18.00 -10.17 1.60
N GLY A 790 -18.15 -11.17 0.72
CA GLY A 790 -19.31 -11.35 -0.15
C GLY A 790 -19.09 -10.97 -1.61
N ALA A 791 -20.15 -10.52 -2.28
CA ALA A 791 -20.13 -10.23 -3.71
C ALA A 791 -19.66 -8.79 -3.97
N THR A 792 -18.62 -8.58 -4.78
CA THR A 792 -18.12 -7.22 -5.11
C THR A 792 -18.48 -6.83 -6.54
N PHE A 793 -19.26 -5.75 -6.66
CA PHE A 793 -19.70 -5.16 -7.91
C PHE A 793 -18.72 -4.06 -8.33
N THR A 794 -18.31 -4.04 -9.60
CA THR A 794 -17.51 -2.95 -10.18
C THR A 794 -18.33 -2.23 -11.23
N TYR A 795 -18.31 -0.90 -11.24
CA TYR A 795 -18.96 -0.09 -12.28
C TYR A 795 -18.11 1.13 -12.65
N TYR A 796 -18.33 1.65 -13.86
CA TYR A 796 -17.80 2.91 -14.35
C TYR A 796 -18.88 3.99 -14.28
N LEU A 797 -18.48 5.21 -13.92
CA LEU A 797 -19.20 6.45 -14.21
C LEU A 797 -18.32 7.33 -15.10
N LYS A 798 -18.90 7.91 -16.15
CA LYS A 798 -18.22 8.89 -17.00
C LYS A 798 -18.03 10.23 -16.30
N ASP A 799 -19.09 10.73 -15.68
CA ASP A 799 -19.14 12.02 -14.97
C ASP A 799 -19.57 11.80 -13.51
N SER A 800 -19.05 12.65 -12.61
CA SER A 800 -19.44 12.58 -11.19
C SER A 800 -20.86 13.12 -11.00
N LEU A 801 -21.72 12.40 -10.28
CA LEU A 801 -23.06 12.91 -9.95
C LEU A 801 -22.92 13.94 -8.80
N LYS A 802 -22.89 15.22 -9.19
CA LYS A 802 -22.73 16.39 -8.30
C LYS A 802 -24.08 17.05 -7.97
N THR A 803 -24.19 17.61 -6.77
CA THR A 803 -25.23 18.57 -6.37
C THR A 803 -25.13 19.87 -7.20
N GLN A 804 -26.19 20.68 -7.23
CA GLN A 804 -26.16 22.05 -7.73
C GLN A 804 -25.13 22.90 -6.97
N LYS A 805 -25.08 22.73 -5.64
CA LYS A 805 -24.16 23.39 -4.70
C LYS A 805 -22.68 23.11 -5.02
N GLU A 806 -22.35 21.90 -5.49
CA GLU A 806 -21.01 21.55 -5.97
C GLU A 806 -20.71 22.10 -7.36
N LYS A 807 -21.66 22.01 -8.31
CA LYS A 807 -21.50 22.58 -9.67
C LYS A 807 -21.27 24.09 -9.61
N ARG A 808 -22.00 24.80 -8.73
CA ARG A 808 -21.77 26.21 -8.46
C ARG A 808 -20.36 26.46 -7.92
N LYS A 809 -19.93 25.77 -6.86
CA LYS A 809 -18.59 25.94 -6.29
C LYS A 809 -17.46 25.64 -7.28
N GLU A 810 -17.70 24.76 -8.25
CA GLU A 810 -16.79 24.49 -9.35
C GLU A 810 -16.78 25.62 -10.40
N ALA A 811 -17.94 26.20 -10.72
CA ALA A 811 -18.05 27.38 -11.57
C ALA A 811 -17.43 28.63 -10.94
N GLU A 812 -17.66 28.87 -9.63
CA GLU A 812 -17.05 29.94 -8.83
C GLU A 812 -15.51 29.84 -8.89
N LYS A 813 -14.94 28.69 -8.54
CA LYS A 813 -13.49 28.42 -8.63
C LYS A 813 -12.91 28.53 -10.04
N LYS A 814 -13.75 28.38 -11.07
CA LYS A 814 -13.35 28.56 -12.48
C LYS A 814 -13.38 30.03 -12.89
N ALA A 815 -14.34 30.81 -12.38
CA ALA A 815 -14.40 32.25 -12.56
C ALA A 815 -13.23 32.95 -11.84
N GLU A 816 -12.97 32.62 -10.57
CA GLU A 816 -11.86 33.13 -9.76
C GLU A 816 -10.48 32.94 -10.41
N LYS A 817 -10.30 31.85 -11.16
CA LYS A 817 -9.06 31.55 -11.89
C LYS A 817 -8.92 32.29 -13.23
N ASN A 818 -10.02 32.80 -13.77
CA ASN A 818 -10.01 33.53 -15.05
C ASN A 818 -9.99 35.03 -14.78
N LYS A 819 -8.80 35.65 -14.92
CA LYS A 819 -8.57 37.07 -14.63
C LYS A 819 -9.45 38.02 -15.47
N ASP A 820 -9.96 37.57 -16.61
CA ASP A 820 -10.81 38.35 -17.52
C ASP A 820 -12.32 38.13 -17.29
N ALA A 821 -12.73 37.28 -16.33
CA ALA A 821 -14.15 36.91 -16.13
C ALA A 821 -15.02 37.98 -15.42
N GLY A 822 -14.41 39.01 -14.83
CA GLY A 822 -15.12 39.99 -14.00
C GLY A 822 -15.50 39.45 -12.61
N VAL A 823 -16.56 40.02 -12.03
CA VAL A 823 -17.04 39.62 -10.69
C VAL A 823 -17.81 38.30 -10.78
N THR A 824 -17.42 37.31 -9.96
CA THR A 824 -18.14 36.03 -9.85
C THR A 824 -19.62 36.29 -9.52
N PRO A 825 -20.57 35.79 -10.35
CA PRO A 825 -21.99 36.09 -10.14
C PRO A 825 -22.50 35.41 -8.86
N TYR A 826 -23.18 36.19 -8.01
CA TYR A 826 -23.79 35.68 -6.78
C TYR A 826 -25.16 35.02 -7.09
N PRO A 827 -25.48 33.86 -6.51
CA PRO A 827 -26.74 33.16 -6.78
C PRO A 827 -27.98 33.94 -6.32
N THR A 828 -29.09 33.76 -7.00
CA THR A 828 -30.39 34.27 -6.54
C THR A 828 -30.83 33.55 -5.27
N ARG A 829 -31.71 34.20 -4.49
CA ARG A 829 -32.32 33.58 -3.30
C ARG A 829 -33.11 32.30 -3.63
N GLN A 830 -33.65 32.18 -4.84
CA GLN A 830 -34.35 30.96 -5.28
C GLN A 830 -33.37 29.81 -5.55
N GLU A 831 -32.21 30.07 -6.18
CA GLU A 831 -31.17 29.07 -6.36
C GLU A 831 -30.57 28.60 -5.02
N LEU A 832 -30.37 29.50 -4.05
CA LEU A 832 -29.88 29.13 -2.72
C LEU A 832 -30.88 28.25 -1.93
N VAL A 833 -32.19 28.48 -2.08
CA VAL A 833 -33.22 27.61 -1.49
C VAL A 833 -33.23 26.25 -2.20
N ALA A 834 -33.19 26.24 -3.54
CA ALA A 834 -33.14 25.01 -4.33
C ALA A 834 -31.86 24.17 -4.09
N GLU A 835 -30.73 24.80 -3.71
CA GLU A 835 -29.50 24.12 -3.29
C GLU A 835 -29.57 23.52 -1.87
N GLU A 836 -30.41 24.05 -0.99
CA GLU A 836 -30.58 23.55 0.38
C GLU A 836 -31.69 22.48 0.46
N GLU A 837 -32.67 22.55 -0.45
CA GLU A 837 -33.77 21.59 -0.59
C GLU A 837 -33.47 20.44 -1.59
N GLU A 838 -32.29 20.44 -2.24
CA GLU A 838 -31.89 19.38 -3.19
C GLU A 838 -31.69 18.02 -2.47
N GLU A 839 -32.43 16.98 -2.88
CA GLU A 839 -32.08 15.60 -2.52
C GLU A 839 -30.73 15.23 -3.17
N PRO A 840 -29.66 14.95 -2.38
CA PRO A 840 -28.34 14.71 -2.95
C PRO A 840 -28.33 13.52 -3.92
N PRO A 841 -27.63 13.62 -5.06
CA PRO A 841 -27.63 12.56 -6.05
C PRO A 841 -26.99 11.28 -5.48
N SER A 842 -27.57 10.13 -5.81
CA SER A 842 -27.08 8.83 -5.33
C SER A 842 -27.13 7.75 -6.40
N LEU A 843 -26.20 6.81 -6.34
CA LEU A 843 -26.25 5.56 -7.09
C LEU A 843 -26.84 4.45 -6.24
N TRP A 844 -27.76 3.68 -6.81
CA TRP A 844 -28.37 2.51 -6.19
C TRP A 844 -28.00 1.25 -6.96
N LEU A 845 -27.44 0.27 -6.25
CA LEU A 845 -27.27 -1.09 -6.74
C LEU A 845 -28.41 -1.94 -6.17
N ILE A 846 -29.26 -2.44 -7.05
CA ILE A 846 -30.45 -3.24 -6.71
C ILE A 846 -30.10 -4.70 -6.93
N ILE A 847 -30.07 -5.49 -5.85
CA ILE A 847 -29.78 -6.92 -5.87
C ILE A 847 -31.10 -7.68 -5.81
N ALA A 848 -31.31 -8.62 -6.72
CA ALA A 848 -32.49 -9.50 -6.75
C ALA A 848 -32.10 -10.98 -6.80
N ASP A 849 -32.97 -11.84 -6.27
CA ASP A 849 -32.83 -13.29 -6.37
C ASP A 849 -33.29 -13.83 -7.74
N GLU A 850 -33.16 -15.14 -7.95
CA GLU A 850 -33.56 -15.84 -9.19
C GLU A 850 -35.06 -15.70 -9.54
N SER A 851 -35.92 -15.25 -8.61
CA SER A 851 -37.33 -14.93 -8.88
C SER A 851 -37.55 -13.46 -9.31
N GLY A 852 -36.48 -12.66 -9.43
CA GLY A 852 -36.54 -11.23 -9.73
C GLY A 852 -36.91 -10.35 -8.53
N LYS A 853 -37.08 -10.94 -7.34
CA LYS A 853 -37.47 -10.22 -6.11
C LYS A 853 -36.26 -9.52 -5.50
N THR A 854 -36.39 -8.23 -5.17
CA THR A 854 -35.31 -7.47 -4.52
C THR A 854 -34.96 -8.03 -3.14
N VAL A 855 -33.69 -8.37 -2.97
CA VAL A 855 -33.06 -8.92 -1.76
C VAL A 855 -32.45 -7.81 -0.91
N ARG A 856 -31.76 -6.86 -1.56
CA ARG A 856 -31.05 -5.75 -0.92
C ARG A 856 -30.91 -4.58 -1.90
N LYS A 857 -30.94 -3.35 -1.38
CA LYS A 857 -30.46 -2.14 -2.07
C LYS A 857 -29.20 -1.65 -1.36
N LEU A 858 -28.17 -1.33 -2.13
CA LEU A 858 -26.94 -0.68 -1.65
C LEU A 858 -26.79 0.69 -2.31
N THR A 859 -26.16 1.63 -1.61
CA THR A 859 -25.71 2.91 -2.18
C THR A 859 -24.26 2.79 -2.64
N GLY A 860 -23.93 3.42 -3.77
CA GLY A 860 -22.58 3.44 -4.34
C GLY A 860 -21.97 4.84 -4.43
N PRO A 861 -20.62 4.98 -4.40
CA PRO A 861 -19.95 6.26 -4.63
C PRO A 861 -20.31 6.88 -5.99
N THR A 862 -20.52 8.20 -6.00
CA THR A 862 -20.99 8.97 -7.17
C THR A 862 -19.87 9.62 -7.99
N ALA A 863 -18.60 9.26 -7.74
CA ALA A 863 -17.44 9.83 -8.41
C ALA A 863 -17.25 9.25 -9.83
N ALA A 864 -16.71 10.07 -10.74
CA ALA A 864 -16.27 9.62 -12.06
C ALA A 864 -15.16 8.57 -11.98
N GLY A 865 -15.05 7.74 -13.01
CA GLY A 865 -14.14 6.60 -13.08
C GLY A 865 -14.75 5.29 -12.56
N ILE A 866 -13.87 4.33 -12.28
CA ILE A 866 -14.19 3.02 -11.74
C ILE A 866 -14.49 3.14 -10.25
N ASN A 867 -15.57 2.51 -9.83
CA ASN A 867 -16.03 2.42 -8.45
C ASN A 867 -16.35 0.96 -8.10
N ARG A 868 -16.28 0.63 -6.81
CA ARG A 868 -16.55 -0.71 -6.28
C ARG A 868 -17.46 -0.63 -5.06
N VAL A 869 -18.40 -1.58 -4.96
CA VAL A 869 -19.33 -1.73 -3.83
C VAL A 869 -19.51 -3.22 -3.55
N SER A 870 -19.43 -3.62 -2.28
CA SER A 870 -19.55 -5.03 -1.88
C SER A 870 -20.84 -5.29 -1.11
N TRP A 871 -21.50 -6.41 -1.42
CA TRP A 871 -22.66 -6.92 -0.71
C TRP A 871 -22.24 -7.98 0.30
N ASP A 872 -22.55 -7.73 1.57
CA ASP A 872 -22.37 -8.58 2.75
C ASP A 872 -23.09 -9.95 2.72
N LEU A 873 -23.68 -10.33 1.58
CA LEU A 873 -24.57 -11.48 1.40
C LEU A 873 -25.74 -11.50 2.39
N ARG A 874 -26.25 -10.34 2.82
CA ARG A 874 -27.41 -10.25 3.74
C ARG A 874 -28.60 -9.49 3.16
N TYR A 875 -29.78 -9.94 3.55
CA TYR A 875 -31.03 -9.19 3.39
C TYR A 875 -30.98 -7.86 4.16
N THR A 876 -31.90 -6.94 3.84
CA THR A 876 -32.08 -5.69 4.60
C THR A 876 -32.33 -5.96 6.09
N ALA A 877 -31.74 -5.13 6.96
CA ALA A 877 -31.94 -5.22 8.40
C ALA A 877 -33.43 -4.99 8.80
N PRO A 878 -33.99 -5.73 9.77
CA PRO A 878 -35.36 -5.53 10.24
C PRO A 878 -35.61 -4.20 10.95
N THR A 879 -34.54 -3.56 11.45
CA THR A 879 -34.53 -2.20 12.01
C THR A 879 -33.60 -1.30 11.19
N LEU A 880 -33.87 0.01 11.20
CA LEU A 880 -32.94 0.99 10.68
C LEU A 880 -31.73 1.14 11.64
N PRO A 881 -30.53 1.45 11.14
CA PRO A 881 -29.48 1.99 12.00
C PRO A 881 -29.91 3.36 12.57
N PRO A 882 -29.31 3.82 13.69
CA PRO A 882 -29.54 5.17 14.19
C PRO A 882 -29.28 6.24 13.12
N ALA A 883 -30.08 7.31 13.11
CA ALA A 883 -30.02 8.38 12.12
C ALA A 883 -28.66 9.12 12.05
N ARG A 884 -27.84 8.98 13.10
CA ARG A 884 -26.44 9.38 13.13
C ARG A 884 -25.65 8.24 13.78
N ALA A 885 -24.58 7.78 13.13
CA ALA A 885 -23.58 6.97 13.82
C ALA A 885 -22.88 7.85 14.86
N ALA A 886 -22.58 7.33 16.05
CA ALA A 886 -21.76 8.06 17.01
C ALA A 886 -20.36 8.27 16.41
N GLU A 887 -19.95 9.52 16.25
CA GLU A 887 -18.59 9.89 15.82
C GLU A 887 -17.67 9.85 17.04
N GLY A 888 -17.28 8.64 17.43
CA GLY A 888 -16.45 8.36 18.61
C GLY A 888 -16.69 6.93 19.07
N GLU A 889 -15.61 6.13 19.09
CA GLU A 889 -15.52 4.75 19.58
C GLU A 889 -16.66 3.79 19.11
N GLU A 890 -16.38 2.96 18.11
CA GLU A 890 -17.25 1.79 17.86
C GLU A 890 -17.16 0.85 19.07
N GLU A 891 -18.21 0.85 19.90
CA GLU A 891 -18.34 -0.06 21.03
C GLU A 891 -18.01 -1.51 20.59
N PRO A 892 -17.02 -2.20 21.20
CA PRO A 892 -16.50 -3.47 20.67
C PRO A 892 -17.54 -4.59 20.51
N PHE A 893 -18.64 -4.50 21.25
CA PHE A 893 -19.76 -5.45 21.25
C PHE A 893 -20.99 -4.95 20.48
N ALA A 894 -21.02 -3.68 20.04
CA ALA A 894 -22.16 -3.04 19.39
C ALA A 894 -22.27 -3.44 17.91
N GLU A 895 -22.97 -4.55 17.66
CA GLU A 895 -23.20 -5.00 16.29
C GLU A 895 -24.29 -4.18 15.57
N ARG A 896 -23.88 -3.33 14.61
CA ARG A 896 -24.77 -2.64 13.65
C ARG A 896 -25.90 -3.56 13.13
N PRO A 897 -27.16 -3.09 12.99
CA PRO A 897 -28.27 -3.91 12.52
C PRO A 897 -28.00 -4.57 11.16
N SER A 898 -28.26 -5.88 11.05
CA SER A 898 -28.07 -6.65 9.80
C SER A 898 -29.19 -7.68 9.61
N GLY A 899 -29.60 -7.94 8.38
CA GLY A 899 -30.52 -9.03 8.08
C GLY A 899 -29.87 -10.42 8.16
N PRO A 900 -30.67 -11.49 8.02
CA PRO A 900 -30.16 -12.84 7.82
C PRO A 900 -29.35 -12.96 6.51
N LEU A 901 -28.57 -14.03 6.40
CA LEU A 901 -27.82 -14.35 5.17
C LEU A 901 -28.78 -14.66 4.00
N ALA A 902 -28.39 -14.25 2.80
CA ALA A 902 -29.04 -14.61 1.55
C ALA A 902 -28.39 -15.89 1.02
N MET A 903 -29.12 -17.01 1.14
CA MET A 903 -28.57 -18.35 0.98
C MET A 903 -27.98 -18.63 -0.43
N PRO A 904 -27.03 -19.58 -0.55
CA PRO A 904 -26.43 -19.98 -1.83
C PRO A 904 -27.46 -20.29 -2.94
N GLY A 905 -27.30 -19.62 -4.08
CA GLY A 905 -28.24 -19.56 -5.21
C GLY A 905 -27.80 -18.53 -6.26
N LYS A 906 -28.61 -18.30 -7.30
CA LYS A 906 -28.34 -17.25 -8.31
C LYS A 906 -28.95 -15.91 -7.91
N TYR A 907 -28.26 -14.83 -8.25
CA TYR A 907 -28.66 -13.45 -8.01
C TYR A 907 -28.36 -12.58 -9.24
N THR A 908 -29.02 -11.43 -9.31
CA THR A 908 -28.73 -10.37 -10.28
C THR A 908 -28.50 -9.04 -9.57
N VAL A 909 -27.73 -8.15 -10.18
CA VAL A 909 -27.54 -6.77 -9.73
C VAL A 909 -27.74 -5.78 -10.88
N SER A 910 -28.50 -4.71 -10.65
CA SER A 910 -28.71 -3.61 -11.60
C SER A 910 -28.26 -2.26 -11.03
N LEU A 911 -27.77 -1.37 -11.90
CA LEU A 911 -27.29 -0.03 -11.52
C LEU A 911 -28.31 1.04 -11.94
N LEU A 912 -28.70 1.90 -10.99
CA LEU A 912 -29.60 3.04 -11.21
C LEU A 912 -28.99 4.31 -10.61
N LYS A 913 -29.24 5.48 -11.22
CA LYS A 913 -29.02 6.79 -10.59
C LYS A 913 -30.32 7.37 -10.05
N ARG A 914 -30.22 8.13 -8.96
CA ARG A 914 -31.27 9.00 -8.45
C ARG A 914 -30.75 10.42 -8.37
N VAL A 915 -31.44 11.34 -9.02
CA VAL A 915 -31.07 12.77 -9.12
C VAL A 915 -32.37 13.58 -9.17
N ALA A 916 -32.46 14.68 -8.41
CA ALA A 916 -33.65 15.55 -8.37
C ALA A 916 -34.98 14.78 -8.19
N GLY A 917 -35.01 13.85 -7.23
CA GLY A 917 -36.18 13.01 -6.94
C GLY A 917 -36.50 11.91 -7.97
N MET A 918 -35.90 11.92 -9.17
CA MET A 918 -36.14 10.95 -10.23
C MET A 918 -35.13 9.81 -10.17
N THR A 919 -35.59 8.57 -10.37
CA THR A 919 -34.75 7.36 -10.41
C THR A 919 -34.73 6.79 -11.82
N THR A 920 -33.54 6.65 -12.43
CA THR A 920 -33.37 6.15 -13.81
C THR A 920 -32.36 5.00 -13.85
N PRO A 921 -32.63 3.90 -14.58
CA PRO A 921 -31.61 2.87 -14.89
C PRO A 921 -30.38 3.47 -15.57
N LEU A 922 -29.21 2.88 -15.29
CA LEU A 922 -27.93 3.22 -15.90
C LEU A 922 -27.29 2.05 -16.65
N SER A 923 -27.48 0.82 -16.17
CA SER A 923 -26.96 -0.38 -16.82
C SER A 923 -27.89 -1.57 -16.57
N GLY A 924 -27.97 -2.48 -17.54
CA GLY A 924 -28.73 -3.72 -17.43
C GLY A 924 -28.22 -4.65 -16.31
N PRO A 925 -29.03 -5.64 -15.90
CA PRO A 925 -28.66 -6.58 -14.85
C PRO A 925 -27.41 -7.40 -15.21
N GLN A 926 -26.55 -7.64 -14.21
CA GLN A 926 -25.46 -8.61 -14.26
C GLN A 926 -25.79 -9.77 -13.32
N SER A 927 -25.63 -11.01 -13.80
CA SER A 927 -25.92 -12.23 -13.05
C SER A 927 -24.67 -12.78 -12.35
N PHE A 928 -24.84 -13.39 -11.19
CA PHE A 928 -23.79 -14.10 -10.44
C PHE A 928 -24.38 -15.16 -9.52
N SER A 929 -23.55 -16.11 -9.07
CA SER A 929 -23.91 -17.12 -8.08
C SER A 929 -23.32 -16.79 -6.71
N VAL A 930 -23.99 -17.25 -5.65
CA VAL A 930 -23.42 -17.36 -4.30
C VAL A 930 -23.22 -18.85 -4.00
N THR A 931 -22.00 -19.25 -3.67
CA THR A 931 -21.59 -20.64 -3.39
C THR A 931 -21.15 -20.81 -1.92
N LEU A 932 -20.98 -22.04 -1.42
CA LEU A 932 -20.61 -22.29 -0.01
C LEU A 932 -19.20 -22.92 0.10
N ALA A 933 -18.38 -22.39 1.00
CA ALA A 933 -16.99 -22.84 1.22
C ALA A 933 -16.89 -24.21 1.93
N ALA A 934 -16.95 -25.27 1.11
CA ALA A 934 -17.13 -26.68 1.49
C ALA A 934 -18.53 -26.98 2.08
N ALA A 935 -19.11 -28.09 1.66
CA ALA A 935 -20.54 -28.32 1.83
C ALA A 935 -20.91 -28.81 3.25
N SER A 936 -21.53 -27.93 4.04
CA SER A 936 -22.60 -28.40 4.93
C SER A 936 -23.72 -28.97 4.06
N ALA A 937 -24.09 -30.24 4.28
CA ALA A 937 -24.91 -31.04 3.36
C ALA A 937 -26.42 -30.69 3.37
N MET A 938 -26.78 -29.42 3.52
CA MET A 938 -28.16 -28.96 3.37
C MET A 938 -28.61 -29.01 1.90
N THR A 939 -29.65 -29.80 1.62
CA THR A 939 -30.35 -29.82 0.32
C THR A 939 -30.92 -28.44 -0.04
N ALA A 940 -31.21 -28.20 -1.32
CA ALA A 940 -31.85 -26.95 -1.75
C ALA A 940 -33.16 -26.68 -0.98
N THR A 941 -33.96 -27.73 -0.74
CA THR A 941 -35.19 -27.67 0.07
C THR A 941 -34.91 -27.22 1.52
N ALA A 942 -33.87 -27.75 2.16
CA ALA A 942 -33.49 -27.34 3.50
C ALA A 942 -32.99 -25.89 3.56
N ARG A 943 -32.25 -25.43 2.52
CA ARG A 943 -31.82 -24.03 2.40
C ARG A 943 -33.01 -23.09 2.21
N ALA A 944 -33.98 -23.45 1.38
CA ALA A 944 -35.21 -22.70 1.20
C ALA A 944 -36.02 -22.59 2.51
N ALA A 945 -36.17 -23.69 3.25
CA ALA A 945 -36.87 -23.70 4.54
C ALA A 945 -36.19 -22.83 5.61
N LEU A 946 -34.84 -22.83 5.68
CA LEU A 946 -34.10 -21.92 6.55
C LEU A 946 -34.33 -20.44 6.17
N THR A 947 -34.22 -20.11 4.87
CA THR A 947 -34.50 -18.75 4.37
C THR A 947 -35.91 -18.31 4.73
N GLU A 948 -36.92 -19.17 4.52
CA GLU A 948 -38.31 -18.86 4.80
C GLU A 948 -38.55 -18.63 6.31
N PHE A 949 -37.92 -19.44 7.17
CA PHE A 949 -37.97 -19.27 8.62
C PHE A 949 -37.31 -17.96 9.07
N GLN A 950 -36.08 -17.69 8.64
CA GLN A 950 -35.37 -16.44 8.94
C GLN A 950 -36.15 -15.21 8.45
N GLN A 951 -36.81 -15.31 7.29
CA GLN A 951 -37.68 -14.26 6.76
C GLN A 951 -38.99 -14.10 7.56
N LYS A 952 -39.55 -15.18 8.12
CA LYS A 952 -40.69 -15.12 9.07
C LYS A 952 -40.28 -14.41 10.37
N VAL A 953 -39.16 -14.81 10.97
CA VAL A 953 -38.57 -14.17 12.17
C VAL A 953 -38.30 -12.68 11.93
N ALA A 954 -37.67 -12.32 10.80
CA ALA A 954 -37.37 -10.94 10.45
C ALA A 954 -38.63 -10.05 10.31
N ARG A 955 -39.76 -10.60 9.81
CA ARG A 955 -41.04 -9.88 9.76
C ARG A 955 -41.62 -9.66 11.16
N LEU A 956 -41.58 -10.68 12.03
CA LEU A 956 -42.03 -10.57 13.42
C LEU A 956 -41.16 -9.56 14.20
N GLN A 957 -39.83 -9.63 14.07
CA GLN A 957 -38.90 -8.70 14.71
C GLN A 957 -39.17 -7.24 14.33
N ARG A 958 -39.40 -6.95 13.04
CA ARG A 958 -39.72 -5.60 12.57
C ARG A 958 -41.05 -5.10 13.16
N ALA A 959 -42.08 -5.94 13.18
CA ALA A 959 -43.39 -5.57 13.74
C ALA A 959 -43.33 -5.35 15.26
N LEU A 960 -42.58 -6.22 15.96
CA LEU A 960 -42.34 -6.16 17.40
C LEU A 960 -41.59 -4.89 17.79
N MET A 961 -40.51 -4.55 17.09
CA MET A 961 -39.77 -3.29 17.31
C MET A 961 -40.61 -2.06 16.99
N GLY A 962 -41.39 -2.09 15.90
CA GLY A 962 -42.34 -1.03 15.59
C GLY A 962 -43.34 -0.80 16.74
N SER A 963 -43.86 -1.88 17.32
CA SER A 963 -44.78 -1.82 18.46
C SER A 963 -44.11 -1.34 19.75
N LEU A 964 -42.86 -1.73 20.00
CA LEU A 964 -42.08 -1.28 21.15
C LEU A 964 -41.82 0.22 21.11
N GLU A 965 -41.35 0.75 19.98
CA GLU A 965 -41.13 2.20 19.85
C GLU A 965 -42.43 2.99 19.82
N THR A 966 -43.50 2.43 19.22
CA THR A 966 -44.84 3.03 19.28
C THR A 966 -45.36 3.12 20.71
N ALA A 967 -45.15 2.09 21.54
CA ALA A 967 -45.53 2.09 22.96
C ALA A 967 -44.63 3.01 23.82
N ASN A 968 -43.34 3.12 23.51
CA ASN A 968 -42.44 4.11 24.13
C ASN A 968 -42.91 5.55 23.83
N ALA A 969 -43.19 5.86 22.56
CA ALA A 969 -43.68 7.17 22.12
C ALA A 969 -45.06 7.51 22.71
N LEU A 970 -45.97 6.52 22.78
CA LEU A 970 -47.26 6.66 23.46
C LEU A 970 -47.07 7.04 24.93
N LYS A 971 -46.12 6.43 25.65
CA LYS A 971 -45.88 6.78 27.05
C LYS A 971 -45.43 8.23 27.22
N LEU A 972 -44.49 8.70 26.40
CA LEU A 972 -44.05 10.11 26.41
C LEU A 972 -45.20 11.08 26.11
N ARG A 973 -46.07 10.74 25.15
CA ARG A 973 -47.30 11.49 24.83
C ARG A 973 -48.29 11.52 26.00
N LEU A 974 -48.50 10.39 26.68
CA LEU A 974 -49.35 10.30 27.86
C LEU A 974 -48.80 11.09 29.06
N GLU A 975 -47.47 11.18 29.21
CA GLU A 975 -46.84 12.05 30.22
C GLU A 975 -47.05 13.53 29.92
N GLN A 976 -47.05 13.96 28.65
CA GLN A 976 -47.43 15.31 28.27
C GLN A 976 -48.94 15.57 28.47
N ILE A 977 -49.80 14.62 28.08
CA ILE A 977 -51.26 14.69 28.29
C ILE A 977 -51.62 14.86 29.76
N LYS A 978 -51.02 14.07 30.66
CA LYS A 978 -51.23 14.19 32.10
C LYS A 978 -50.82 15.58 32.64
N ARG A 979 -49.78 16.21 32.09
CA ARG A 979 -49.40 17.60 32.44
C ARG A 979 -50.39 18.62 31.87
N ALA A 980 -50.74 18.52 30.59
CA ALA A 980 -51.69 19.43 29.95
C ALA A 980 -53.05 19.44 30.67
N LEU A 981 -53.54 18.28 31.09
CA LEU A 981 -54.77 18.14 31.88
C LEU A 981 -54.70 18.85 33.25
N LEU A 982 -53.56 18.77 33.95
CA LEU A 982 -53.37 19.48 35.23
C LEU A 982 -53.35 21.00 35.05
N GLU A 983 -52.83 21.49 33.92
CA GLU A 983 -52.80 22.91 33.55
C GLU A 983 -54.10 23.40 32.86
N THR A 984 -55.18 22.60 32.85
CA THR A 984 -56.46 22.94 32.19
C THR A 984 -57.61 23.05 33.20
N PRO A 985 -57.95 24.26 33.71
CA PRO A 985 -59.00 24.43 34.72
C PRO A 985 -60.41 23.98 34.29
N ALA A 986 -60.67 23.88 32.98
CA ALA A 986 -61.95 23.41 32.44
C ALA A 986 -62.00 21.89 32.18
N ALA A 987 -60.90 21.15 32.38
CA ALA A 987 -60.87 19.71 32.17
C ALA A 987 -61.57 18.96 33.32
N ALA A 988 -62.49 18.05 32.97
CA ALA A 988 -63.09 17.17 33.96
C ALA A 988 -62.04 16.23 34.58
N LEU A 989 -62.02 16.10 35.90
CA LEU A 989 -61.04 15.29 36.65
C LEU A 989 -60.92 13.85 36.12
N GLN A 990 -62.03 13.28 35.63
CA GLN A 990 -62.12 11.95 35.01
C GLN A 990 -61.17 11.78 33.82
N LEU A 991 -60.82 12.84 33.09
CA LEU A 991 -59.86 12.78 31.98
C LEU A 991 -58.44 12.45 32.47
N THR A 992 -58.08 12.89 33.68
CA THR A 992 -56.80 12.55 34.32
C THR A 992 -56.77 11.07 34.73
N ASP A 993 -57.89 10.54 35.22
CA ASP A 993 -58.04 9.11 35.52
C ASP A 993 -58.03 8.24 34.25
N GLU A 994 -58.69 8.69 33.16
CA GLU A 994 -58.59 8.03 31.85
C GLU A 994 -57.13 8.03 31.36
N ALA A 995 -56.44 9.18 31.35
CA ALA A 995 -55.03 9.28 30.96
C ALA A 995 -54.10 8.39 31.81
N ALA A 996 -54.31 8.34 33.12
CA ALA A 996 -53.58 7.44 34.02
C ALA A 996 -53.92 5.97 33.76
N SER A 997 -55.15 5.65 33.35
CA SER A 997 -55.54 4.30 32.97
C SER A 997 -54.96 3.87 31.62
N LEU A 998 -54.80 4.79 30.66
CA LEU A 998 -54.10 4.49 29.40
C LEU A 998 -52.63 4.22 29.68
N ASP A 999 -51.96 5.04 30.51
CA ASP A 999 -50.57 4.82 30.92
C ASP A 999 -50.39 3.45 31.60
N ARG A 1000 -51.28 3.06 32.52
CA ARG A 1000 -51.26 1.69 33.11
C ARG A 1000 -51.32 0.60 32.03
N LYS A 1001 -52.31 0.66 31.12
CA LYS A 1001 -52.43 -0.27 29.97
C LYS A 1001 -51.16 -0.27 29.09
N THR A 1002 -50.57 0.90 28.81
CA THR A 1002 -49.32 1.04 28.04
C THR A 1002 -48.14 0.38 28.76
N ASN A 1003 -48.02 0.53 30.08
CA ASN A 1003 -46.97 -0.13 30.86
C ASN A 1003 -47.12 -1.66 30.87
N ASP A 1004 -48.34 -2.19 30.89
CA ASP A 1004 -48.58 -3.64 30.78
C ASP A 1004 -48.20 -4.19 29.40
N ILE A 1005 -48.50 -3.45 28.32
CA ILE A 1005 -48.04 -3.77 26.97
C ILE A 1005 -46.51 -3.70 26.88
N LEU A 1006 -45.87 -2.65 27.41
CA LEU A 1006 -44.41 -2.55 27.47
C LEU A 1006 -43.78 -3.72 28.23
N ARG A 1007 -44.39 -4.17 29.35
CA ARG A 1007 -43.94 -5.35 30.10
C ARG A 1007 -44.05 -6.64 29.27
N ARG A 1008 -45.10 -6.82 28.47
CA ARG A 1008 -45.23 -7.95 27.52
C ARG A 1008 -44.19 -7.89 26.41
N LEU A 1009 -43.95 -6.70 25.86
CA LEU A 1009 -43.01 -6.49 24.75
C LEU A 1009 -41.56 -6.70 25.21
N ARG A 1010 -41.05 -5.93 26.18
CA ARG A 1010 -39.63 -5.90 26.59
C ARG A 1010 -39.29 -6.53 27.95
N GLY A 1011 -40.28 -7.12 28.64
CA GLY A 1011 -40.12 -7.69 29.98
C GLY A 1011 -40.25 -6.66 31.10
N ASP A 1012 -40.27 -7.14 32.35
CA ASP A 1012 -40.33 -6.26 33.51
C ASP A 1012 -38.96 -5.67 33.85
N THR A 1013 -38.76 -4.41 33.48
CA THR A 1013 -37.51 -3.68 33.72
C THR A 1013 -37.29 -3.32 35.19
N PHE A 1014 -38.33 -3.30 36.03
CA PHE A 1014 -38.23 -2.96 37.45
C PHE A 1014 -37.71 -4.15 38.27
N LEU A 1015 -38.17 -5.36 37.95
CA LEU A 1015 -37.66 -6.61 38.52
C LEU A 1015 -36.27 -6.96 37.97
N ARG A 1016 -36.03 -6.79 36.66
CA ARG A 1016 -34.69 -6.99 36.06
C ARG A 1016 -33.62 -6.08 36.69
N ALA A 1017 -33.95 -4.83 37.00
CA ALA A 1017 -33.05 -3.90 37.70
C ALA A 1017 -32.70 -4.31 39.15
N ARG A 1018 -33.30 -5.38 39.68
CA ARG A 1018 -33.00 -5.99 40.99
C ARG A 1018 -32.35 -7.38 40.88
N ASN A 1019 -32.04 -7.83 39.66
CA ASN A 1019 -31.60 -9.19 39.33
C ASN A 1019 -32.64 -10.28 39.67
N GLU A 1020 -33.91 -9.92 39.79
CA GLU A 1020 -35.00 -10.89 39.98
C GLU A 1020 -35.24 -11.71 38.70
N ASN A 1021 -35.55 -12.99 38.87
CA ASN A 1021 -35.82 -13.89 37.75
C ASN A 1021 -37.22 -13.61 37.17
N VAL A 1022 -37.31 -13.27 35.88
CA VAL A 1022 -38.55 -12.90 35.20
C VAL A 1022 -38.81 -13.74 33.94
N PRO A 1023 -40.08 -14.01 33.59
CA PRO A 1023 -40.42 -14.70 32.34
C PRO A 1023 -39.86 -14.01 31.08
N ALA A 1024 -39.50 -14.82 30.08
CA ALA A 1024 -39.05 -14.32 28.79
C ALA A 1024 -40.19 -13.61 28.03
N SER A 1025 -39.96 -12.33 27.73
CA SER A 1025 -40.83 -11.43 26.97
C SER A 1025 -40.84 -11.75 25.47
N LEU A 1026 -41.69 -11.04 24.73
CA LEU A 1026 -41.73 -11.15 23.27
C LEU A 1026 -40.38 -10.76 22.65
N SER A 1027 -39.74 -9.69 23.14
CA SER A 1027 -38.40 -9.28 22.71
C SER A 1027 -37.35 -10.36 22.99
N ASP A 1028 -37.27 -10.91 24.21
CA ASP A 1028 -36.23 -11.89 24.53
C ASP A 1028 -36.30 -13.12 23.61
N ARG A 1029 -37.53 -13.61 23.33
CA ARG A 1029 -37.76 -14.78 22.46
C ARG A 1029 -37.36 -14.51 21.01
N VAL A 1030 -37.76 -13.35 20.45
CA VAL A 1030 -37.46 -13.02 19.06
C VAL A 1030 -35.99 -12.65 18.87
N PHE A 1031 -35.40 -11.88 19.79
CA PHE A 1031 -33.98 -11.52 19.72
C PHE A 1031 -33.05 -12.70 19.99
N GLY A 1032 -33.44 -13.66 20.84
CA GLY A 1032 -32.72 -14.93 21.00
C GLY A 1032 -32.57 -15.68 19.67
N ILE A 1033 -33.69 -15.94 18.98
CA ILE A 1033 -33.67 -16.60 17.66
C ILE A 1033 -32.83 -15.81 16.65
N VAL A 1034 -32.93 -14.47 16.63
CA VAL A 1034 -32.16 -13.61 15.72
C VAL A 1034 -30.65 -13.71 16.00
N GLY A 1035 -30.23 -13.69 17.27
CA GLY A 1035 -28.83 -13.87 17.67
C GLY A 1035 -28.30 -15.25 17.29
N GLU A 1036 -29.00 -16.30 17.70
CA GLU A 1036 -28.66 -17.71 17.41
C GLU A 1036 -28.54 -18.00 15.91
N GLN A 1037 -29.35 -17.33 15.06
CA GLN A 1037 -29.35 -17.54 13.62
C GLN A 1037 -28.50 -16.55 12.82
N ARG A 1038 -27.96 -15.47 13.42
CA ARG A 1038 -27.27 -14.38 12.71
C ARG A 1038 -26.13 -14.84 11.79
N MET A 1039 -25.43 -15.89 12.21
CA MET A 1039 -24.27 -16.48 11.53
C MET A 1039 -24.51 -17.95 11.12
N SER A 1040 -25.73 -18.47 11.30
CA SER A 1040 -26.03 -19.89 11.08
C SER A 1040 -26.36 -20.20 9.63
N THR A 1041 -25.71 -21.24 9.09
CA THR A 1041 -26.04 -21.88 7.81
C THR A 1041 -26.58 -23.30 8.04
N SER A 1042 -27.29 -23.52 9.16
CA SER A 1042 -27.87 -24.81 9.59
C SER A 1042 -29.40 -24.71 9.73
N PRO A 1043 -30.16 -25.81 9.63
CA PRO A 1043 -31.61 -25.77 9.79
C PRO A 1043 -32.03 -25.19 11.16
N PRO A 1044 -33.19 -24.50 11.26
CA PRO A 1044 -33.66 -24.00 12.55
C PRO A 1044 -33.88 -25.15 13.54
N THR A 1045 -33.60 -24.92 14.83
CA THR A 1045 -33.89 -25.90 15.88
C THR A 1045 -35.40 -26.01 16.15
N GLN A 1046 -35.84 -27.06 16.85
CA GLN A 1046 -37.25 -27.15 17.25
C GLN A 1046 -37.59 -26.03 18.26
N THR A 1047 -36.72 -25.79 19.24
CA THR A 1047 -36.83 -24.69 20.19
C THR A 1047 -37.03 -23.34 19.49
N GLN A 1048 -36.29 -23.03 18.43
CA GLN A 1048 -36.46 -21.79 17.66
C GLN A 1048 -37.84 -21.71 16.99
N ARG A 1049 -38.36 -22.82 16.46
CA ARG A 1049 -39.73 -22.88 15.91
C ARG A 1049 -40.79 -22.66 16.99
N ASP A 1050 -40.61 -23.27 18.15
CA ASP A 1050 -41.56 -23.17 19.26
C ASP A 1050 -41.57 -21.76 19.87
N GLN A 1051 -40.39 -21.16 20.07
CA GLN A 1051 -40.28 -19.76 20.54
C GLN A 1051 -40.85 -18.78 19.51
N TYR A 1052 -40.67 -19.00 18.20
CA TYR A 1052 -41.34 -18.20 17.17
C TYR A 1052 -42.86 -18.36 17.23
N ALA A 1053 -43.38 -19.58 17.40
CA ALA A 1053 -44.82 -19.84 17.45
C ALA A 1053 -45.49 -19.17 18.67
N ILE A 1054 -44.85 -19.26 19.84
CA ILE A 1054 -45.27 -18.57 21.07
C ILE A 1054 -45.26 -17.05 20.84
N ALA A 1055 -44.11 -16.51 20.42
CA ALA A 1055 -43.95 -15.07 20.25
C ALA A 1055 -44.89 -14.48 19.19
N ALA A 1056 -45.12 -15.18 18.07
CA ALA A 1056 -46.05 -14.73 17.03
C ALA A 1056 -47.50 -14.66 17.51
N LYS A 1057 -47.96 -15.68 18.26
CA LYS A 1057 -49.32 -15.75 18.82
C LYS A 1057 -49.56 -14.67 19.88
N ASP A 1058 -48.63 -14.54 20.83
CA ASP A 1058 -48.79 -13.61 21.95
C ASP A 1058 -48.55 -12.15 21.52
N PHE A 1059 -47.76 -11.93 20.46
CA PHE A 1059 -47.59 -10.62 19.83
C PHE A 1059 -48.86 -10.14 19.13
N ASP A 1060 -49.61 -11.00 18.44
CA ASP A 1060 -50.84 -10.59 17.73
C ASP A 1060 -51.89 -9.98 18.69
N GLN A 1061 -52.14 -10.64 19.82
CA GLN A 1061 -52.97 -10.10 20.90
C GLN A 1061 -52.42 -8.75 21.43
N THR A 1062 -51.10 -8.68 21.65
CA THR A 1062 -50.45 -7.50 22.25
C THR A 1062 -50.44 -6.30 21.29
N LEU A 1063 -50.32 -6.53 19.98
CA LEU A 1063 -50.47 -5.53 18.92
C LEU A 1063 -51.92 -5.05 18.82
N GLY A 1064 -52.91 -5.95 18.91
CA GLY A 1064 -54.33 -5.58 18.96
C GLY A 1064 -54.66 -4.67 20.15
N GLN A 1065 -54.09 -4.95 21.33
CA GLN A 1065 -54.21 -4.09 22.51
C GLN A 1065 -53.56 -2.71 22.30
N LEU A 1066 -52.38 -2.65 21.68
CA LEU A 1066 -51.69 -1.38 21.39
C LEU A 1066 -52.44 -0.54 20.36
N ARG A 1067 -53.04 -1.17 19.34
CA ARG A 1067 -53.92 -0.48 18.39
C ARG A 1067 -55.16 0.08 19.06
N ALA A 1068 -55.89 -0.70 19.86
CA ALA A 1068 -57.06 -0.22 20.58
C ALA A 1068 -56.75 0.99 21.47
N LEU A 1069 -55.58 0.99 22.13
CA LEU A 1069 -55.10 2.13 22.90
C LEU A 1069 -54.91 3.41 22.07
N ILE A 1070 -54.32 3.30 20.88
CA ILE A 1070 -53.89 4.47 20.09
C ILE A 1070 -54.97 4.93 19.12
N GLU A 1071 -55.63 4.00 18.46
CA GLU A 1071 -56.59 4.23 17.38
C GLU A 1071 -58.02 4.52 17.92
N VAL A 1072 -58.29 4.18 19.20
CA VAL A 1072 -59.61 4.38 19.84
C VAL A 1072 -59.51 5.15 21.16
N ASP A 1073 -58.89 4.57 22.20
CA ASP A 1073 -58.92 5.14 23.56
C ASP A 1073 -58.26 6.53 23.61
N LEU A 1074 -57.06 6.67 23.02
CA LEU A 1074 -56.31 7.93 22.98
C LEU A 1074 -57.02 9.01 22.15
N VAL A 1075 -57.59 8.65 21.00
CA VAL A 1075 -58.32 9.59 20.13
C VAL A 1075 -59.55 10.16 20.84
N LYS A 1076 -60.28 9.32 21.59
CA LYS A 1076 -61.40 9.77 22.44
C LYS A 1076 -60.93 10.77 23.50
N LEU A 1077 -59.86 10.44 24.23
CA LEU A 1077 -59.30 11.29 25.28
C LEU A 1077 -58.85 12.64 24.71
N GLU A 1078 -58.08 12.64 23.63
CA GLU A 1078 -57.56 13.85 23.00
C GLU A 1078 -58.64 14.73 22.38
N LYS A 1079 -59.71 14.16 21.81
CA LYS A 1079 -60.88 14.93 21.37
C LYS A 1079 -61.53 15.67 22.55
N THR A 1080 -61.71 14.98 23.67
CA THR A 1080 -62.34 15.55 24.86
C THR A 1080 -61.45 16.60 25.55
N MET A 1081 -60.11 16.46 25.42
CA MET A 1081 -59.15 17.49 25.82
C MET A 1081 -59.23 18.75 24.95
N GLU A 1082 -59.38 18.61 23.64
CA GLU A 1082 -59.56 19.75 22.72
C GLU A 1082 -60.89 20.48 23.01
N GLU A 1083 -61.96 19.73 23.28
CA GLU A 1083 -63.27 20.26 23.71
C GLU A 1083 -63.21 20.98 25.08
N ALA A 1084 -62.26 20.61 25.94
CA ALA A 1084 -61.96 21.27 27.21
C ALA A 1084 -60.93 22.41 27.10
N GLY A 1085 -60.43 22.72 25.90
CA GLY A 1085 -59.45 23.81 25.69
C GLY A 1085 -58.03 23.53 26.21
N ALA A 1086 -57.64 22.26 26.36
CA ALA A 1086 -56.35 21.90 26.95
C ALA A 1086 -55.15 22.29 26.07
N PRO A 1087 -53.97 22.65 26.65
CA PRO A 1087 -52.75 22.92 25.89
C PRO A 1087 -52.36 21.79 24.93
N TRP A 1088 -51.71 22.14 23.81
CA TRP A 1088 -51.29 21.19 22.77
C TRP A 1088 -50.30 20.13 23.30
N THR A 1089 -50.40 18.91 22.77
CA THR A 1089 -49.58 17.74 23.16
C THR A 1089 -49.06 17.00 21.93
N LEU A 1090 -47.86 16.40 22.04
CA LEU A 1090 -47.16 15.78 20.90
C LEU A 1090 -48.02 14.80 20.11
N GLY A 1091 -48.26 15.13 18.84
CA GLY A 1091 -49.02 14.30 17.89
C GLY A 1091 -50.53 14.50 17.92
N ARG A 1092 -51.06 15.39 18.77
CA ARG A 1092 -52.44 15.92 18.63
C ARG A 1092 -52.45 16.95 17.50
N ILE A 1093 -53.57 17.07 16.78
CA ILE A 1093 -53.77 18.11 15.75
C ILE A 1093 -54.64 19.21 16.38
N PRO A 1094 -54.19 20.47 16.44
CA PRO A 1094 -54.97 21.55 17.04
C PRO A 1094 -56.14 21.96 16.13
N VAL A 1095 -57.28 22.29 16.74
CA VAL A 1095 -58.50 22.75 16.07
C VAL A 1095 -58.67 24.24 16.31
N TRP A 1096 -58.14 25.06 15.40
CA TRP A 1096 -58.40 26.50 15.44
C TRP A 1096 -59.85 26.81 15.07
N ARG A 1097 -60.46 27.73 15.85
CA ARG A 1097 -61.73 28.39 15.57
C ARG A 1097 -61.60 29.84 16.02
N ASP A 1098 -62.12 30.78 15.23
CA ASP A 1098 -62.53 32.08 15.76
C ASP A 1098 -63.71 31.88 16.72
N PHE A 1099 -63.76 32.70 17.78
CA PHE A 1099 -64.76 32.67 18.85
C PHE A 1099 -65.47 34.02 18.96
#